data_AF-A0A7K7WL09-F1
#
_entry.id   AF-A0A7K7WL09-F1
#
_cell.length_a   1.000
_cell.length_b   1.000
_cell.length_c   1.000
_cell.angle_alpha   90.00
_cell.angle_beta   90.00
_cell.angle_gamma   90.00
#
_symmetry.space_group_name_H-M   'P 1'
#
loop_
_entity.id
_entity.type
_entity.pdbx_description
1 polymer ?
#
loop_
_entity_poly.entity_id
_entity_poly.type
_entity_poly.pdbx_seq_one_letter_code
_entity_poly.pdbx_strand_id
1 'polypeptide(L)'
;ASCSASGDPHYNTFDHRVHNFMGNCSYTLSKLCNISQGLPYFHVFTTNEHRGANTKVSYVKSVQIEVYGNQISLLKNKKVNVNGSRRNLPVFIERKIIIQSSGGYVLLETDFGLWVRYDGNHYAEVSVPSDYSGLLCGLCGNYNGDPNDDNIKPNGDTASSSTDLGQSWLVPENNTICSVGTEEQCDPVLESEAKKNTTCGMITDPAGRIFKDCHAKVPPENFFENCVYDMCFTGGQATSLCYGLQAYAESCTNAGICIEWRNPTVCPMSCPGGSVYNSCGTRCPSTCVNTSVADSCSSLPVEGCFCKEGYLLSGDICVPESSCGCLDESWFTNNTCTERCTCKANNNIVCTSWECGVREECSVQDGVLGCHSNGQGTCQVAGDPHYFTFDGVMYTFVGTCTYTLVEVLNNNSIIPVTIRGKNEDRGKRGATYLKEVYIDVYDVRITLQKSQGILLNSERVYTPVENRLRGVSIGNVGKYIVVETDFGMVVKFDGDHHLEITLPQSYFSKVHGMCGNFNDRPEDDLALPNGTVVNVIQFGNSWKVEEDSDAGCFSDSREDDLPPCTAENKPVIESQCNVLKSDKFKPCHNLVKPEPFIQICTYDMCQYDGMKSTLCDIVQVYVDTCKNEGITITWRNSTFCPLPCSTHSHYTDCASPCPSTCNDIFASSLCEKTGQCTEGCECDDNYVLSNGKCVPLSDCGCRDDDNNYYSAGETWITPHCAQRCQCQKNGVITCKDYACDSQETCVIKNGKHKCNPTGFKKCWIMGDPHYTTFDGLVHHFQGKYKYILAQTIPNLPDTLTQFSIEGMNYPLPLSRHITYLKEILINVYGHTVRFRQKRQVLLDGVRVIPPVRPHEGIRIYQRATRIYLETDFGLYLSFDGSQNAEIKLANTYRNRVEGLCGNFDGVYRNDFTNPDGVWVRNVNVFGESWKVPVQRTISRRRRDVSTEDDSEEELDTGLFQGCDKSTLEQQNSTSRCQILTASNGPFINCHSTISPDFYLTSCLFDMCVEGGDNATLCRSLEQYVLACQEQGVSMEGWRQQTLCSMECPANSNYSSCMTACPASCADLTSPSECDSPCVEGCECLPGYVLSGFDCVPYRECGCTYLDKYYEIGETFTTDDCSQTCHCTESSTVSCSNIVCGAEDICGISNYTRGCYRSGPCMPSPCQNDGVCSETTNDTSLWFSCECTDLYTGPNCETERI
;
A
#
# COMPACT_ATOMS: atom_id res chain seq x y z
N ALA A 1 8.67 22.28 -44.30
CA ALA A 1 9.20 20.99 -43.81
C ALA A 1 9.13 20.96 -42.29
N SER A 2 9.43 19.84 -41.64
CA SER A 2 9.59 19.76 -40.18
C SER A 2 10.97 19.21 -39.79
N CYS A 3 11.43 19.63 -38.62
CA CYS A 3 12.66 19.19 -37.97
C CYS A 3 12.31 18.82 -36.52
N SER A 4 12.90 17.74 -36.00
CA SER A 4 12.63 17.26 -34.64
C SER A 4 13.89 17.03 -33.83
N ALA A 5 13.80 17.22 -32.52
CA ALA A 5 14.75 16.73 -31.53
C ALA A 5 14.01 15.75 -30.61
N SER A 6 14.52 14.52 -30.48
CA SER A 6 13.83 13.44 -29.76
C SER A 6 14.80 12.48 -29.09
N GLY A 7 14.44 11.97 -27.91
CA GLY A 7 15.29 10.97 -27.23
C GLY A 7 16.48 11.68 -26.57
N ASP A 8 17.70 11.17 -26.77
CA ASP A 8 18.86 11.57 -25.99
C ASP A 8 19.87 12.65 -26.49
N PRO A 9 19.48 13.75 -27.17
CA PRO A 9 18.54 13.89 -28.26
C PRO A 9 19.18 13.59 -29.62
N HIS A 10 18.39 12.90 -30.44
CA HIS A 10 18.59 12.74 -31.86
C HIS A 10 17.89 13.87 -32.61
N TYR A 11 18.62 14.58 -33.48
CA TYR A 11 18.11 15.66 -34.31
C TYR A 11 17.86 15.16 -35.73
N ASN A 12 16.61 15.27 -36.20
CA ASN A 12 16.25 15.08 -37.60
C ASN A 12 16.04 16.45 -38.25
N THR A 13 16.94 16.81 -39.16
CA THR A 13 16.93 18.08 -39.91
C THR A 13 15.76 18.19 -40.88
N PHE A 14 15.53 19.39 -41.43
CA PHE A 14 14.49 19.63 -42.43
C PHE A 14 14.68 18.81 -43.72
N ASP A 15 15.92 18.44 -44.05
CA ASP A 15 16.27 17.67 -45.24
C ASP A 15 16.57 16.20 -44.93
N HIS A 16 16.12 15.72 -43.74
CA HIS A 16 16.15 14.33 -43.28
C HIS A 16 17.52 13.73 -42.91
N ARG A 17 18.52 14.57 -42.66
CA ARG A 17 19.78 14.16 -42.02
C ARG A 17 19.64 14.04 -40.51
N VAL A 18 20.28 13.02 -39.94
CA VAL A 18 20.31 12.74 -38.50
C VAL A 18 21.62 13.20 -37.87
N HIS A 19 21.53 13.84 -36.71
CA HIS A 19 22.66 14.19 -35.85
C HIS A 19 22.40 13.70 -34.41
N ASN A 20 23.39 13.08 -33.79
CA ASN A 20 23.33 12.66 -32.39
C ASN A 20 24.28 13.54 -31.58
N PHE A 21 23.78 14.27 -30.58
CA PHE A 21 24.59 15.22 -29.84
C PHE A 21 24.18 15.35 -28.37
N MET A 22 25.09 14.93 -27.49
CA MET A 22 24.93 14.81 -26.03
C MET A 22 25.33 16.07 -25.26
N GLY A 23 24.71 17.21 -25.57
CA GLY A 23 24.97 18.47 -24.90
C GLY A 23 23.92 18.80 -23.84
N ASN A 24 24.33 19.33 -22.67
CA ASN A 24 23.44 19.67 -21.55
C ASN A 24 23.18 21.19 -21.38
N CYS A 25 23.30 21.95 -22.46
CA CYS A 25 23.08 23.40 -22.50
C CYS A 25 21.99 23.79 -23.52
N SER A 26 21.86 25.09 -23.78
CA SER A 26 20.94 25.63 -24.78
C SER A 26 21.58 25.64 -26.18
N TYR A 27 20.88 25.08 -27.18
CA TYR A 27 21.37 24.96 -28.55
C TYR A 27 20.33 25.43 -29.57
N THR A 28 20.78 26.15 -30.60
CA THR A 28 19.90 26.65 -31.66
C THR A 28 19.39 25.51 -32.54
N LEU A 29 18.08 25.24 -32.50
CA LEU A 29 17.44 24.33 -33.44
C LEU A 29 17.34 24.97 -34.82
N SER A 30 16.67 26.13 -34.91
CA SER A 30 16.51 26.83 -36.18
C SER A 30 16.26 28.32 -35.97
N LYS A 31 16.82 29.15 -36.84
CA LYS A 31 16.49 30.58 -36.92
C LYS A 31 16.60 31.08 -38.35
N LEU A 32 15.98 32.23 -38.62
CA LEU A 32 16.16 32.94 -39.89
C LEU A 32 17.53 33.63 -39.92
N CYS A 33 18.41 33.18 -40.81
CA CYS A 33 19.80 33.67 -40.88
C CYS A 33 20.03 34.65 -42.02
N ASN A 34 19.22 34.55 -43.08
CA ASN A 34 19.24 35.49 -44.21
C ASN A 34 18.05 36.46 -44.14
N ILE A 35 18.21 37.57 -43.42
CA ILE A 35 17.15 38.54 -43.08
C ILE A 35 16.72 39.42 -44.28
N SER A 36 17.34 39.25 -45.46
CA SER A 36 17.18 40.16 -46.60
C SER A 36 15.82 40.09 -47.33
N GLN A 37 14.91 39.17 -46.97
CA GLN A 37 13.70 38.86 -47.76
C GLN A 37 12.34 39.32 -47.17
N GLY A 38 12.31 40.08 -46.07
CA GLY A 38 11.06 40.62 -45.52
C GLY A 38 10.11 39.58 -44.90
N LEU A 39 10.58 38.34 -44.71
CA LEU A 39 9.88 37.30 -43.96
C LEU A 39 9.93 37.60 -42.45
N PRO A 40 8.90 37.18 -41.67
CA PRO A 40 8.94 37.25 -40.22
C PRO A 40 10.16 36.53 -39.63
N TYR A 41 10.88 37.20 -38.72
CA TYR A 41 11.98 36.61 -37.98
C TYR A 41 11.47 35.68 -36.88
N PHE A 42 12.17 34.55 -36.68
CA PHE A 42 12.01 33.69 -35.52
C PHE A 42 13.36 33.09 -35.11
N HIS A 43 13.46 32.69 -33.84
CA HIS A 43 14.55 31.88 -33.31
C HIS A 43 13.98 30.82 -32.36
N VAL A 44 14.20 29.55 -32.68
CA VAL A 44 13.85 28.41 -31.83
C VAL A 44 15.12 27.73 -31.35
N PHE A 45 15.22 27.51 -30.05
CA PHE A 45 16.33 26.79 -29.42
C PHE A 45 15.83 25.91 -28.28
N THR A 46 16.56 24.82 -28.02
CA THR A 46 16.24 23.87 -26.95
C THR A 46 17.28 23.92 -25.88
N THR A 47 16.84 23.89 -24.62
CA THR A 47 17.71 23.64 -23.47
C THR A 47 17.67 22.16 -23.17
N ASN A 48 18.84 21.51 -23.06
CA ASN A 48 18.95 20.10 -22.75
C ASN A 48 19.46 19.88 -21.32
N GLU A 49 19.18 18.72 -20.71
CA GLU A 49 19.68 18.36 -19.39
C GLU A 49 19.94 16.86 -19.23
N HIS A 50 20.70 16.48 -18.20
CA HIS A 50 20.86 15.08 -17.78
C HIS A 50 19.65 14.62 -16.95
N ARG A 51 19.27 13.34 -17.06
CA ARG A 51 18.18 12.77 -16.24
C ARG A 51 18.75 12.11 -14.99
N GLY A 52 18.44 12.68 -13.82
CA GLY A 52 18.92 12.18 -12.53
C GLY A 52 20.45 12.19 -12.44
N ALA A 53 21.02 11.09 -11.93
CA ALA A 53 22.47 10.93 -11.83
C ALA A 53 23.15 10.47 -13.14
N ASN A 54 22.39 10.16 -14.21
CA ASN A 54 22.96 9.68 -15.46
C ASN A 54 23.48 10.84 -16.33
N THR A 55 24.80 11.02 -16.34
CA THR A 55 25.50 12.05 -17.13
C THR A 55 25.89 11.60 -18.54
N LYS A 56 25.57 10.35 -18.94
CA LYS A 56 25.96 9.79 -20.25
C LYS A 56 25.10 10.34 -21.40
N VAL A 57 23.85 10.68 -21.10
CA VAL A 57 22.82 11.10 -22.06
C VAL A 57 22.20 12.43 -21.65
N SER A 58 21.67 13.18 -22.62
CA SER A 58 21.01 14.46 -22.39
C SER A 58 19.63 14.47 -23.03
N TYR A 59 18.66 15.25 -22.54
CA TYR A 59 17.30 15.27 -23.10
C TYR A 59 16.78 16.71 -23.18
N VAL A 60 15.83 16.98 -24.07
CA VAL A 60 15.20 18.30 -24.20
C VAL A 60 14.42 18.64 -22.93
N LYS A 61 14.90 19.62 -22.16
CA LYS A 61 14.27 20.16 -20.95
C LYS A 61 13.18 21.19 -21.26
N SER A 62 13.44 22.06 -22.24
CA SER A 62 12.52 23.13 -22.63
C SER A 62 12.79 23.61 -24.05
N VAL A 63 11.77 24.21 -24.65
CA VAL A 63 11.84 24.85 -25.97
C VAL A 63 11.60 26.35 -25.82
N GLN A 64 12.53 27.15 -26.30
CA GLN A 64 12.48 28.61 -26.27
C GLN A 64 12.20 29.13 -27.68
N ILE A 65 11.23 30.04 -27.80
CA ILE A 65 10.78 30.62 -29.06
C ILE A 65 10.79 32.14 -28.95
N GLU A 66 11.55 32.78 -29.83
CA GLU A 66 11.51 34.24 -30.03
C GLU A 66 10.79 34.54 -31.35
N VAL A 67 9.63 35.21 -31.27
CA VAL A 67 8.85 35.57 -32.46
C VAL A 67 7.98 36.80 -32.20
N TYR A 68 7.88 37.70 -33.17
CA TYR A 68 7.14 38.97 -33.05
C TYR A 68 7.49 39.82 -31.81
N GLY A 69 8.75 39.75 -31.34
CA GLY A 69 9.21 40.46 -30.15
C GLY A 69 8.73 39.86 -28.81
N ASN A 70 8.11 38.68 -28.85
CA ASN A 70 7.75 37.91 -27.66
C ASN A 70 8.78 36.81 -27.41
N GLN A 71 9.08 36.55 -26.14
CA GLN A 71 9.85 35.39 -25.69
C GLN A 71 8.89 34.38 -25.05
N ILE A 72 8.84 33.18 -25.62
CA ILE A 72 7.91 32.12 -25.22
C ILE A 72 8.71 30.88 -24.84
N SER A 73 8.42 30.31 -23.68
CA SER A 73 9.08 29.10 -23.18
C SER A 73 8.03 28.00 -23.02
N LEU A 74 8.24 26.87 -23.70
CA LEU A 74 7.53 25.62 -23.49
C LEU A 74 8.37 24.76 -22.54
N LEU A 75 7.86 24.50 -21.35
CA LEU A 75 8.57 23.85 -20.25
C LEU A 75 8.05 22.43 -20.01
N LYS A 76 8.73 21.70 -19.11
CA LYS A 76 8.25 20.40 -18.61
C LYS A 76 6.82 20.46 -18.10
N ASN A 77 6.13 19.32 -18.12
CA ASN A 77 4.74 19.21 -17.69
C ASN A 77 3.79 20.17 -18.44
N LYS A 78 4.10 20.47 -19.71
CA LYS A 78 3.30 21.32 -20.61
C LYS A 78 3.05 22.74 -20.08
N LYS A 79 3.91 23.23 -19.18
CA LYS A 79 3.83 24.59 -18.61
C LYS A 79 4.33 25.61 -19.65
N VAL A 80 3.68 26.79 -19.71
CA VAL A 80 4.03 27.84 -20.69
C VAL A 80 4.30 29.17 -20.00
N ASN A 81 5.43 29.79 -20.36
CA ASN A 81 5.76 31.16 -20.01
C ASN A 81 5.75 32.06 -21.26
N VAL A 82 5.21 33.26 -21.13
CA VAL A 82 5.21 34.32 -22.15
C VAL A 82 5.77 35.59 -21.54
N ASN A 83 6.86 36.09 -22.09
CA ASN A 83 7.60 37.28 -21.62
C ASN A 83 7.92 37.20 -20.11
N GLY A 84 8.36 36.03 -19.66
CA GLY A 84 8.69 35.76 -18.26
C GLY A 84 7.49 35.56 -17.32
N SER A 85 6.25 35.60 -17.82
CA SER A 85 5.04 35.34 -17.03
C SER A 85 4.38 34.02 -17.40
N ARG A 86 4.02 33.21 -16.41
CA ARG A 86 3.31 31.94 -16.60
C ARG A 86 1.88 32.17 -17.06
N ARG A 87 1.41 31.35 -17.98
CA ARG A 87 0.09 31.44 -18.59
C ARG A 87 -0.59 30.07 -18.66
N ASN A 88 -1.89 30.04 -18.38
CA ASN A 88 -2.72 28.85 -18.61
C ASN A 88 -3.12 28.78 -20.10
N LEU A 89 -3.16 27.57 -20.64
CA LEU A 89 -3.56 27.33 -22.02
C LEU A 89 -5.11 27.37 -22.16
N PRO A 90 -5.65 27.84 -23.30
CA PRO A 90 -4.96 28.41 -24.44
C PRO A 90 -4.55 29.88 -24.27
N VAL A 91 -3.47 30.31 -24.94
CA VAL A 91 -2.96 31.69 -24.96
C VAL A 91 -3.07 32.28 -26.37
N PHE A 92 -3.65 33.47 -26.49
CA PHE A 92 -3.77 34.21 -27.74
C PHE A 92 -3.01 35.55 -27.64
N ILE A 93 -2.02 35.77 -28.52
CA ILE A 93 -1.23 37.01 -28.53
C ILE A 93 -1.50 37.74 -29.85
N GLU A 94 -2.12 38.92 -29.75
CA GLU A 94 -2.42 39.83 -30.87
C GLU A 94 -3.13 39.19 -32.08
N ARG A 95 -3.78 38.03 -31.91
CA ARG A 95 -4.32 37.16 -32.98
C ARG A 95 -3.28 36.66 -34.00
N LYS A 96 -1.98 36.79 -33.69
CA LYS A 96 -0.86 36.33 -34.53
C LYS A 96 -0.23 35.06 -34.01
N ILE A 97 -0.27 34.83 -32.70
CA ILE A 97 0.28 33.65 -32.05
C ILE A 97 -0.84 32.98 -31.25
N ILE A 98 -0.99 31.68 -31.43
CA ILE A 98 -1.90 30.82 -30.69
C ILE A 98 -1.04 29.75 -30.00
N ILE A 99 -1.16 29.62 -28.69
CA ILE A 99 -0.52 28.55 -27.93
C ILE A 99 -1.62 27.74 -27.27
N GLN A 100 -1.70 26.44 -27.53
CA GLN A 100 -2.78 25.60 -27.04
C GLN A 100 -2.30 24.18 -26.73
N SER A 101 -3.07 23.49 -25.90
CA SER A 101 -2.89 22.05 -25.70
C SER A 101 -3.42 21.30 -26.93
N SER A 102 -2.65 20.35 -27.43
CA SER A 102 -2.92 19.59 -28.65
C SER A 102 -2.46 18.14 -28.45
N GLY A 103 -3.38 17.27 -28.01
CA GLY A 103 -3.07 15.88 -27.66
C GLY A 103 -1.98 15.78 -26.58
N GLY A 104 -0.91 15.07 -26.89
CA GLY A 104 0.27 14.92 -26.04
C GLY A 104 1.15 16.17 -25.92
N TYR A 105 0.84 17.26 -26.63
CA TYR A 105 1.78 18.36 -26.85
C TYR A 105 1.21 19.73 -26.45
N VAL A 106 2.11 20.66 -26.15
CA VAL A 106 1.83 22.10 -26.29
C VAL A 106 2.21 22.52 -27.70
N LEU A 107 1.28 23.14 -28.41
CA LEU A 107 1.45 23.60 -29.78
C LEU A 107 1.38 25.13 -29.83
N LEU A 108 2.42 25.75 -30.39
CA LEU A 108 2.46 27.15 -30.78
C LEU A 108 2.29 27.24 -32.30
N GLU A 109 1.33 28.04 -32.75
CA GLU A 109 1.08 28.35 -34.15
C GLU A 109 1.13 29.86 -34.38
N THR A 110 1.64 30.26 -35.54
CA THR A 110 1.70 31.65 -35.99
C THR A 110 0.87 31.86 -37.25
N ASP A 111 0.42 33.09 -37.48
CA ASP A 111 -0.34 33.49 -38.67
C ASP A 111 0.43 33.35 -40.00
N PHE A 112 1.77 33.33 -39.95
CA PHE A 112 2.62 33.09 -41.12
C PHE A 112 2.97 31.60 -41.33
N GLY A 113 2.46 30.69 -40.50
CA GLY A 113 2.58 29.24 -40.71
C GLY A 113 3.79 28.57 -40.06
N LEU A 114 4.59 29.25 -39.23
CA LEU A 114 5.50 28.59 -38.29
C LEU A 114 4.66 27.90 -37.21
N TRP A 115 4.98 26.64 -36.93
CA TRP A 115 4.52 25.97 -35.73
C TRP A 115 5.64 25.26 -34.98
N VAL A 116 5.53 25.26 -33.66
CA VAL A 116 6.48 24.62 -32.73
C VAL A 116 5.68 23.83 -31.72
N ARG A 117 6.06 22.58 -31.47
CA ARG A 117 5.42 21.77 -30.42
C ARG A 117 6.42 21.05 -29.55
N TYR A 118 6.02 20.81 -28.31
CA TYR A 118 6.81 20.12 -27.30
C TYR A 118 5.91 19.23 -26.46
N ASP A 119 6.33 17.99 -26.20
CA ASP A 119 5.58 17.02 -25.38
C ASP A 119 5.66 17.31 -23.87
N GLY A 120 6.56 18.22 -23.47
CA GLY A 120 6.85 18.49 -22.07
C GLY A 120 7.92 17.56 -21.47
N ASN A 121 8.59 16.73 -22.28
CA ASN A 121 9.53 15.74 -21.78
C ASN A 121 10.80 15.53 -22.62
N HIS A 122 10.67 15.04 -23.87
CA HIS A 122 11.82 14.58 -24.66
C HIS A 122 11.71 14.91 -26.15
N TYR A 123 10.51 15.24 -26.65
CA TYR A 123 10.25 15.44 -28.06
C TYR A 123 9.86 16.89 -28.36
N ALA A 124 10.67 17.57 -29.16
CA ALA A 124 10.39 18.89 -29.69
C ALA A 124 10.40 18.87 -31.22
N GLU A 125 9.49 19.61 -31.85
CA GLU A 125 9.42 19.71 -33.31
C GLU A 125 9.11 21.13 -33.76
N VAL A 126 9.75 21.53 -34.86
CA VAL A 126 9.59 22.82 -35.51
C VAL A 126 9.21 22.58 -36.96
N SER A 127 8.22 23.32 -37.46
CA SER A 127 7.88 23.32 -38.87
C SER A 127 7.69 24.71 -39.42
N VAL A 128 8.17 24.85 -40.65
CA VAL A 128 8.26 26.12 -41.37
C VAL A 128 7.68 25.96 -42.79
N PRO A 129 7.01 26.99 -43.33
CA PRO A 129 6.55 27.02 -44.71
C PRO A 129 7.70 26.97 -45.71
N SER A 130 7.41 26.56 -46.95
CA SER A 130 8.40 26.48 -48.04
C SER A 130 9.07 27.81 -48.39
N ASP A 131 8.46 28.95 -48.03
CA ASP A 131 9.02 30.29 -48.26
C ASP A 131 10.35 30.52 -47.51
N TYR A 132 10.64 29.71 -46.48
CA TYR A 132 11.88 29.76 -45.72
C TYR A 132 13.01 28.87 -46.30
N SER A 133 12.78 28.18 -47.41
CA SER A 133 13.74 27.23 -47.98
C SER A 133 15.07 27.90 -48.34
N GLY A 134 16.17 27.34 -47.84
CA GLY A 134 17.55 27.85 -48.03
C GLY A 134 17.88 29.14 -47.25
N LEU A 135 17.01 29.61 -46.37
CA LEU A 135 17.20 30.84 -45.58
C LEU A 135 17.48 30.58 -44.09
N LEU A 136 17.34 29.33 -43.67
CA LEU A 136 17.47 28.91 -42.28
C LEU A 136 18.88 28.47 -41.95
N CYS A 137 19.22 28.49 -40.66
CA CYS A 137 20.41 27.83 -40.16
C CYS A 137 20.20 27.39 -38.69
N GLY A 138 21.00 26.42 -38.24
CA GLY A 138 20.89 25.79 -36.92
C GLY A 138 21.14 24.29 -37.00
N LEU A 139 20.87 23.57 -35.92
CA LEU A 139 20.95 22.10 -35.90
C LEU A 139 19.92 21.41 -36.80
N CYS A 140 18.86 22.11 -37.19
CA CYS A 140 17.87 21.64 -38.14
C CYS A 140 18.27 21.78 -39.61
N GLY A 141 19.49 22.26 -39.89
CA GLY A 141 19.96 22.43 -41.27
C GLY A 141 19.49 23.73 -41.93
N ASN A 142 19.68 23.82 -43.24
CA ASN A 142 19.42 25.04 -44.02
C ASN A 142 18.09 25.01 -44.82
N TYR A 143 17.43 23.84 -44.87
CA TYR A 143 16.15 23.60 -45.53
C TYR A 143 16.18 23.86 -47.05
N ASN A 144 17.20 23.35 -47.75
CA ASN A 144 17.34 23.49 -49.21
C ASN A 144 17.03 22.19 -49.98
N GLY A 145 16.76 21.09 -49.28
CA GLY A 145 16.47 19.78 -49.83
C GLY A 145 17.70 18.88 -50.06
N ASP A 146 18.90 19.28 -49.63
CA ASP A 146 20.12 18.48 -49.69
C ASP A 146 20.59 18.05 -48.27
N PRO A 147 20.39 16.80 -47.86
CA PRO A 147 20.86 16.35 -46.54
C PRO A 147 22.37 16.49 -46.34
N ASN A 148 23.16 16.54 -47.41
CA ASN A 148 24.63 16.49 -47.28
C ASN A 148 25.24 17.81 -46.76
N ASP A 149 24.49 18.91 -46.77
CA ASP A 149 24.97 20.23 -46.34
C ASP A 149 24.32 20.76 -45.05
N ASP A 150 23.58 19.90 -44.33
CA ASP A 150 22.96 20.26 -43.05
C ASP A 150 23.93 20.28 -41.84
N ASN A 151 25.20 19.92 -42.04
CA ASN A 151 26.24 20.00 -41.01
C ASN A 151 27.07 21.29 -41.06
N ILE A 152 26.44 22.43 -41.36
CA ILE A 152 27.10 23.75 -41.43
C ILE A 152 27.09 24.42 -40.05
N LYS A 153 28.24 24.98 -39.66
CA LYS A 153 28.44 25.76 -38.43
C LYS A 153 28.02 27.23 -38.63
N PRO A 154 27.82 28.02 -37.55
CA PRO A 154 27.42 29.42 -37.68
C PRO A 154 28.40 30.30 -38.48
N ASN A 155 29.66 29.89 -38.58
CA ASN A 155 30.70 30.59 -39.33
C ASN A 155 30.74 30.22 -40.83
N GLY A 156 29.88 29.29 -41.28
CA GLY A 156 29.80 28.81 -42.66
C GLY A 156 30.67 27.60 -42.99
N ASP A 157 31.50 27.13 -42.05
CA ASP A 157 32.32 25.92 -42.26
C ASP A 157 31.52 24.63 -42.03
N THR A 158 31.89 23.55 -42.72
CA THR A 158 31.36 22.21 -42.46
C THR A 158 31.90 21.64 -41.15
N ALA A 159 31.02 21.09 -40.31
CA ALA A 159 31.40 20.40 -39.08
C ALA A 159 32.01 19.02 -39.36
N SER A 160 33.02 18.66 -38.56
CA SER A 160 33.77 17.40 -38.67
C SER A 160 33.05 16.20 -38.02
N SER A 161 32.15 16.45 -37.08
CA SER A 161 31.32 15.45 -36.39
C SER A 161 30.02 16.09 -35.88
N SER A 162 29.05 15.26 -35.47
CA SER A 162 27.82 15.75 -34.82
C SER A 162 28.12 16.52 -33.54
N THR A 163 29.18 16.16 -32.80
CA THR A 163 29.64 16.88 -31.61
C THR A 163 30.21 18.27 -31.94
N ASP A 164 31.05 18.37 -32.97
CA ASP A 164 31.57 19.66 -33.46
C ASP A 164 30.42 20.57 -33.94
N LEU A 165 29.44 19.99 -34.63
CA LEU A 165 28.23 20.69 -35.05
C LEU A 165 27.43 21.21 -33.84
N GLY A 166 27.08 20.32 -32.91
CA GLY A 166 26.34 20.63 -31.68
C GLY A 166 26.97 21.75 -30.86
N GLN A 167 28.27 21.63 -30.56
CA GLN A 167 29.02 22.64 -29.82
C GLN A 167 29.05 24.00 -30.53
N SER A 168 29.09 24.01 -31.87
CA SER A 168 29.12 25.26 -32.63
C SER A 168 27.82 26.07 -32.53
N TRP A 169 26.68 25.42 -32.27
CA TRP A 169 25.35 26.04 -32.19
C TRP A 169 24.89 26.37 -30.75
N LEU A 170 25.83 26.40 -29.80
CA LEU A 170 25.60 26.79 -28.42
C LEU A 170 25.04 28.22 -28.31
N VAL A 171 23.99 28.41 -27.53
CA VAL A 171 23.44 29.71 -27.14
C VAL A 171 24.13 30.15 -25.84
N PRO A 172 24.87 31.29 -25.82
CA PRO A 172 25.60 31.71 -24.63
C PRO A 172 24.66 32.06 -23.46
N GLU A 173 24.90 31.47 -22.29
CA GLU A 173 24.22 31.79 -21.03
C GLU A 173 25.25 32.18 -19.95
N ASN A 174 24.90 33.11 -19.05
CA ASN A 174 25.77 33.49 -17.94
C ASN A 174 25.77 32.38 -16.86
N ASN A 175 26.96 31.94 -16.44
CA ASN A 175 27.22 31.01 -15.32
C ASN A 175 26.86 29.50 -15.51
N THR A 176 26.64 29.00 -16.73
CA THR A 176 26.34 27.57 -16.96
C THR A 176 27.59 26.77 -17.33
N ILE A 177 27.89 25.68 -16.61
CA ILE A 177 28.98 24.74 -16.97
C ILE A 177 28.42 23.71 -17.96
N CYS A 178 28.78 23.85 -19.24
CA CYS A 178 28.40 22.88 -20.27
C CYS A 178 29.37 21.71 -20.31
N SER A 179 28.83 20.48 -20.32
CA SER A 179 29.58 19.25 -20.57
C SER A 179 29.03 18.54 -21.80
N VAL A 180 29.90 17.76 -22.44
CA VAL A 180 29.51 16.84 -23.51
C VAL A 180 29.67 15.42 -22.98
N GLY A 181 28.67 14.57 -23.20
CA GLY A 181 28.72 13.16 -22.85
C GLY A 181 29.92 12.44 -23.50
N THR A 182 30.45 11.42 -22.85
CA THR A 182 31.52 10.57 -23.37
C THR A 182 30.96 9.46 -24.26
N GLU A 183 31.51 9.28 -25.46
CA GLU A 183 31.19 8.11 -26.30
C GLU A 183 31.72 6.82 -25.63
N GLU A 184 30.84 5.98 -25.10
CA GLU A 184 31.14 4.63 -24.62
C GLU A 184 30.52 3.57 -25.54
N GLN A 185 31.09 2.35 -25.58
CA GLN A 185 30.52 1.23 -26.33
C GLN A 185 29.38 0.57 -25.56
N CYS A 186 28.28 0.25 -26.26
CA CYS A 186 27.17 -0.50 -25.67
C CYS A 186 27.61 -1.89 -25.20
N ASP A 187 27.02 -2.36 -24.11
CA ASP A 187 27.14 -3.76 -23.70
C ASP A 187 26.56 -4.68 -24.79
N PRO A 188 27.31 -5.68 -25.28
CA PRO A 188 26.85 -6.53 -26.38
C PRO A 188 25.58 -7.34 -26.07
N VAL A 189 25.34 -7.69 -24.80
CA VAL A 189 24.14 -8.42 -24.39
C VAL A 189 22.95 -7.48 -24.47
N LEU A 190 23.07 -6.29 -23.89
CA LEU A 190 22.03 -5.27 -23.91
C LEU A 190 21.68 -4.82 -25.33
N GLU A 191 22.70 -4.62 -26.18
CA GLU A 191 22.49 -4.29 -27.59
C GLU A 191 21.71 -5.38 -28.33
N SER A 192 22.01 -6.65 -28.05
CA SER A 192 21.31 -7.79 -28.65
C SER A 192 19.86 -7.90 -28.18
N GLU A 193 19.57 -7.57 -26.91
CA GLU A 193 18.23 -7.52 -26.35
C GLU A 193 17.42 -6.34 -26.93
N ALA A 194 18.03 -5.16 -27.05
CA ALA A 194 17.41 -3.97 -27.62
C ALA A 194 17.04 -4.14 -29.11
N LYS A 195 17.77 -4.98 -29.85
CA LYS A 195 17.51 -5.26 -31.28
C LYS A 195 16.37 -6.26 -31.54
N LYS A 196 15.80 -6.90 -30.51
CA LYS A 196 14.71 -7.88 -30.68
C LYS A 196 13.41 -7.23 -31.17
N ASN A 197 12.56 -8.01 -31.84
CA ASN A 197 11.23 -7.56 -32.29
C ASN A 197 10.24 -7.29 -31.14
N THR A 198 10.63 -7.58 -29.89
CA THR A 198 9.88 -7.24 -28.67
C THR A 198 10.33 -5.92 -28.05
N THR A 199 11.33 -5.26 -28.62
CA THR A 199 11.93 -3.99 -28.16
C THR A 199 12.08 -3.04 -29.38
N CYS A 200 13.26 -2.46 -29.66
CA CYS A 200 13.41 -1.50 -30.75
C CYS A 200 13.17 -2.14 -32.13
N GLY A 201 13.39 -3.46 -32.27
CA GLY A 201 13.11 -4.19 -33.51
C GLY A 201 11.64 -4.11 -33.97
N MET A 202 10.71 -3.71 -33.10
CA MET A 202 9.33 -3.39 -33.51
C MET A 202 9.27 -2.32 -34.61
N ILE A 203 10.21 -1.37 -34.62
CA ILE A 203 10.26 -0.25 -35.57
C ILE A 203 10.51 -0.76 -36.99
N THR A 204 11.35 -1.78 -37.17
CA THR A 204 11.79 -2.28 -38.49
C THR A 204 11.10 -3.56 -38.93
N ASP A 205 10.28 -4.20 -38.08
CA ASP A 205 9.68 -5.50 -38.37
C ASP A 205 8.75 -5.44 -39.61
N PRO A 206 9.14 -6.05 -40.75
CA PRO A 206 8.36 -5.99 -41.99
C PRO A 206 7.12 -6.92 -41.94
N ALA A 207 7.10 -7.87 -41.01
CA ALA A 207 5.97 -8.75 -40.73
C ALA A 207 5.16 -8.28 -39.51
N GLY A 208 5.62 -7.20 -38.84
CA GLY A 208 5.00 -6.62 -37.67
C GLY A 208 3.61 -6.07 -37.95
N ARG A 209 2.77 -6.02 -36.90
CA ARG A 209 1.38 -5.51 -36.99
C ARG A 209 1.25 -4.02 -36.66
N ILE A 210 2.28 -3.39 -36.10
CA ILE A 210 2.22 -2.02 -35.58
C ILE A 210 2.70 -1.02 -36.65
N PHE A 211 4.00 -0.97 -36.95
CA PHE A 211 4.58 0.10 -37.76
C PHE A 211 4.70 -0.16 -39.27
N LYS A 212 4.35 -1.38 -39.71
CA LYS A 212 4.55 -1.83 -41.10
C LYS A 212 3.98 -0.87 -42.15
N ASP A 213 2.80 -0.31 -41.90
CA ASP A 213 2.14 0.58 -42.85
C ASP A 213 2.88 1.93 -43.02
N CYS A 214 3.71 2.30 -42.05
CA CYS A 214 4.51 3.52 -42.08
C CYS A 214 5.82 3.42 -42.88
N HIS A 215 6.41 2.23 -42.97
CA HIS A 215 7.73 2.00 -43.61
C HIS A 215 7.81 2.57 -45.03
N ALA A 216 6.69 2.59 -45.76
CA ALA A 216 6.62 3.12 -47.12
C ALA A 216 6.69 4.67 -47.21
N LYS A 217 6.42 5.38 -46.11
CA LYS A 217 6.43 6.85 -46.03
C LYS A 217 7.59 7.38 -45.20
N VAL A 218 7.95 6.69 -44.13
CA VAL A 218 9.01 7.08 -43.21
C VAL A 218 9.99 5.91 -43.06
N PRO A 219 11.24 6.05 -43.54
CA PRO A 219 12.27 5.01 -43.38
C PRO A 219 12.52 4.69 -41.89
N PRO A 220 12.44 3.41 -41.46
CA PRO A 220 12.55 3.02 -40.05
C PRO A 220 14.00 2.97 -39.51
N GLU A 221 15.01 2.90 -40.36
CA GLU A 221 16.38 2.53 -39.99
C GLU A 221 16.99 3.45 -38.94
N ASN A 222 16.89 4.76 -39.15
CA ASN A 222 17.45 5.76 -38.23
C ASN A 222 16.75 5.72 -36.86
N PHE A 223 15.43 5.55 -36.83
CA PHE A 223 14.67 5.48 -35.59
C PHE A 223 14.98 4.21 -34.79
N PHE A 224 15.23 3.09 -35.50
CA PHE A 224 15.68 1.86 -34.88
C PHE A 224 17.05 1.99 -34.24
N GLU A 225 18.03 2.57 -34.95
CA GLU A 225 19.38 2.79 -34.42
C GLU A 225 19.36 3.73 -33.22
N ASN A 226 18.59 4.82 -33.29
CA ASN A 226 18.37 5.76 -32.19
C ASN A 226 17.76 5.06 -30.96
N CYS A 227 16.70 4.26 -31.13
CA CYS A 227 16.10 3.51 -30.04
C CYS A 227 17.09 2.52 -29.39
N VAL A 228 17.88 1.80 -30.19
CA VAL A 228 18.90 0.88 -29.67
C VAL A 228 19.96 1.64 -28.89
N TYR A 229 20.37 2.80 -29.40
CA TYR A 229 21.30 3.70 -28.73
C TYR A 229 20.74 4.15 -27.37
N ASP A 230 19.53 4.74 -27.33
CA ASP A 230 18.85 5.17 -26.11
C ASP A 230 18.78 4.05 -25.06
N MET A 231 18.38 2.84 -25.47
CA MET A 231 18.30 1.66 -24.60
C MET A 231 19.67 1.26 -24.05
N CYS A 232 20.73 1.35 -24.85
CA CYS A 232 22.10 1.03 -24.43
C CYS A 232 22.61 1.96 -23.31
N PHE A 233 22.42 3.28 -23.46
CA PHE A 233 22.97 4.26 -22.50
C PHE A 233 22.08 4.50 -21.28
N THR A 234 20.93 3.84 -21.24
CA THR A 234 20.00 3.84 -20.10
C THR A 234 19.89 2.48 -19.40
N GLY A 235 20.72 1.49 -19.77
CA GLY A 235 20.69 0.17 -19.13
C GLY A 235 19.46 -0.68 -19.49
N GLY A 236 18.76 -0.34 -20.59
CA GLY A 236 17.58 -1.06 -21.04
C GLY A 236 16.27 -0.62 -20.40
N GLN A 237 16.19 0.61 -19.88
CA GLN A 237 14.98 1.15 -19.27
C GLN A 237 13.79 1.14 -20.24
N ALA A 238 12.65 0.63 -19.78
CA ALA A 238 11.41 0.60 -20.56
C ALA A 238 10.96 1.98 -21.06
N THR A 239 11.23 3.06 -20.31
CA THR A 239 10.90 4.44 -20.71
C THR A 239 11.66 4.88 -21.95
N SER A 240 12.94 4.50 -22.08
CA SER A 240 13.78 4.78 -23.25
C SER A 240 13.24 4.11 -24.51
N LEU A 241 12.81 2.84 -24.40
CA LEU A 241 12.10 2.16 -25.49
C LEU A 241 10.87 2.97 -25.92
N CYS A 242 10.06 3.42 -24.96
CA CYS A 242 8.85 4.19 -25.26
C CYS A 242 9.13 5.52 -25.96
N TYR A 243 10.21 6.20 -25.62
CA TYR A 243 10.63 7.42 -26.32
C TYR A 243 11.02 7.16 -27.76
N GLY A 244 11.79 6.10 -28.02
CA GLY A 244 12.16 5.69 -29.38
C GLY A 244 10.94 5.32 -30.23
N LEU A 245 10.02 4.52 -29.67
CA LEU A 245 8.76 4.13 -30.34
C LEU A 245 7.86 5.35 -30.61
N GLN A 246 7.72 6.26 -29.64
CA GLN A 246 6.92 7.49 -29.79
C GLN A 246 7.49 8.40 -30.88
N ALA A 247 8.81 8.57 -30.97
CA ALA A 247 9.43 9.40 -32.00
C ALA A 247 9.14 8.89 -33.42
N TYR A 248 9.11 7.56 -33.62
CA TYR A 248 8.75 6.98 -34.91
C TYR A 248 7.26 7.09 -35.19
N ALA A 249 6.40 6.76 -34.21
CA ALA A 249 4.96 6.90 -34.31
C ALA A 249 4.53 8.34 -34.68
N GLU A 250 5.20 9.35 -34.10
CA GLU A 250 4.93 10.75 -34.41
C GLU A 250 5.33 11.11 -35.84
N SER A 251 6.46 10.60 -36.31
CA SER A 251 6.90 10.79 -37.70
C SER A 251 5.92 10.16 -38.70
N CYS A 252 5.34 9.00 -38.36
CA CYS A 252 4.28 8.37 -39.14
C CYS A 252 3.00 9.21 -39.18
N THR A 253 2.59 9.74 -38.03
CA THR A 253 1.40 10.60 -37.90
C THR A 253 1.54 11.86 -38.74
N ASN A 254 2.72 12.48 -38.72
CA ASN A 254 3.08 13.62 -39.58
C ASN A 254 3.05 13.28 -41.09
N ALA A 255 3.35 12.03 -41.46
CA ALA A 255 3.21 11.53 -42.82
C ALA A 255 1.75 11.17 -43.21
N GLY A 256 0.78 11.43 -42.31
CA GLY A 256 -0.64 11.15 -42.50
C GLY A 256 -1.04 9.70 -42.22
N ILE A 257 -0.18 8.93 -41.57
CA ILE A 257 -0.42 7.53 -41.18
C ILE A 257 -0.56 7.48 -39.67
N CYS A 258 -1.79 7.31 -39.20
CA CYS A 258 -2.03 7.14 -37.77
C CYS A 258 -1.92 5.67 -37.37
N ILE A 259 -1.24 5.39 -36.25
CA ILE A 259 -0.90 4.04 -35.81
C ILE A 259 -1.27 3.85 -34.35
N GLU A 260 -2.06 2.82 -34.07
CA GLU A 260 -2.33 2.35 -32.71
C GLU A 260 -1.16 1.47 -32.24
N TRP A 261 -0.19 2.08 -31.55
CA TRP A 261 1.05 1.40 -31.15
C TRP A 261 1.14 1.14 -29.64
N ARG A 262 0.46 1.95 -28.83
CA ARG A 262 0.38 1.74 -27.38
C ARG A 262 -0.67 0.69 -27.04
N ASN A 263 -0.35 -0.14 -26.05
CA ASN A 263 -1.30 -1.07 -25.45
C ASN A 263 -0.92 -1.28 -23.97
N PRO A 264 -1.76 -2.00 -23.18
CA PRO A 264 -1.49 -2.19 -21.75
C PRO A 264 -0.12 -2.77 -21.42
N THR A 265 0.52 -3.49 -22.34
CA THR A 265 1.84 -4.12 -22.15
C THR A 265 2.97 -3.43 -22.90
N VAL A 266 2.67 -2.48 -23.79
CA VAL A 266 3.66 -1.77 -24.61
C VAL A 266 3.41 -0.28 -24.45
N CYS A 267 4.25 0.35 -23.64
CA CYS A 267 4.26 1.80 -23.40
C CYS A 267 2.88 2.39 -23.11
N PRO A 268 2.13 1.88 -22.11
CA PRO A 268 0.81 2.38 -21.79
C PRO A 268 0.85 3.88 -21.47
N MET A 269 -0.18 4.60 -21.89
CA MET A 269 -0.38 6.01 -21.55
C MET A 269 -1.63 6.13 -20.68
N SER A 270 -1.44 6.59 -19.44
CA SER A 270 -2.55 6.88 -18.53
C SER A 270 -3.10 8.27 -18.79
N CYS A 271 -4.41 8.39 -18.92
CA CYS A 271 -5.09 9.66 -19.13
C CYS A 271 -5.77 10.13 -17.83
N PRO A 272 -5.78 11.46 -17.54
CA PRO A 272 -6.51 12.02 -16.40
C PRO A 272 -8.02 11.69 -16.43
N GLY A 273 -8.67 11.72 -15.27
CA GLY A 273 -10.12 11.54 -15.14
C GLY A 273 -10.91 12.42 -16.11
N GLY A 274 -12.02 11.90 -16.65
CA GLY A 274 -12.81 12.58 -17.67
C GLY A 274 -12.19 12.62 -19.08
N SER A 275 -11.02 12.01 -19.30
CA SER A 275 -10.37 11.91 -20.61
C SER A 275 -10.09 10.47 -21.04
N VAL A 276 -9.78 10.25 -22.31
CA VAL A 276 -9.50 8.95 -22.92
C VAL A 276 -8.32 9.04 -23.88
N TYR A 277 -7.47 8.02 -23.88
CA TYR A 277 -6.36 7.92 -24.83
C TYR A 277 -6.89 7.68 -26.25
N ASN A 278 -6.27 8.31 -27.23
CA ASN A 278 -6.49 8.04 -28.65
C ASN A 278 -5.18 8.29 -29.42
N SER A 279 -4.77 7.37 -30.30
CA SER A 279 -3.59 7.61 -31.16
C SER A 279 -3.90 8.62 -32.27
N CYS A 280 -5.18 8.82 -32.61
CA CYS A 280 -5.65 9.61 -33.75
C CYS A 280 -6.70 10.66 -33.36
N GLY A 281 -6.43 11.49 -32.34
CA GLY A 281 -7.38 12.51 -31.91
C GLY A 281 -7.27 13.82 -32.68
N THR A 282 -8.20 14.75 -32.37
CA THR A 282 -8.22 16.09 -32.96
C THR A 282 -7.07 16.95 -32.41
N ARG A 283 -6.38 17.68 -33.29
CA ARG A 283 -5.37 18.67 -32.89
C ARG A 283 -5.96 19.85 -32.11
N CYS A 284 -7.25 20.10 -32.28
CA CYS A 284 -7.96 21.20 -31.64
C CYS A 284 -9.07 20.66 -30.73
N PRO A 285 -8.84 20.55 -29.42
CA PRO A 285 -9.87 20.14 -28.47
C PRO A 285 -10.85 21.28 -28.18
N SER A 286 -12.11 20.94 -27.87
CA SER A 286 -13.05 21.90 -27.29
C SER A 286 -12.58 22.30 -25.89
N THR A 287 -12.55 23.60 -25.61
CA THR A 287 -12.06 24.14 -24.32
C THR A 287 -13.17 24.89 -23.59
N CYS A 288 -13.02 25.10 -22.28
CA CYS A 288 -13.97 25.92 -21.52
C CYS A 288 -14.06 27.38 -22.02
N VAL A 289 -13.03 27.88 -22.72
CA VAL A 289 -13.02 29.24 -23.30
C VAL A 289 -13.68 29.27 -24.67
N ASN A 290 -13.64 28.17 -25.42
CA ASN A 290 -14.18 28.09 -26.76
C ASN A 290 -14.85 26.73 -26.99
N THR A 291 -16.18 26.69 -26.85
CA THR A 291 -17.02 25.50 -26.99
C THR A 291 -17.27 25.09 -28.45
N SER A 292 -16.83 25.90 -29.41
CA SER A 292 -16.86 25.59 -30.85
C SER A 292 -15.51 25.94 -31.48
N VAL A 293 -14.72 24.93 -31.84
CA VAL A 293 -13.50 25.20 -32.62
C VAL A 293 -13.91 25.66 -34.02
N ALA A 294 -13.33 26.78 -34.43
CA ALA A 294 -13.47 27.39 -35.75
C ALA A 294 -13.00 26.46 -36.87
N ASP A 295 -13.59 26.64 -38.05
CA ASP A 295 -13.35 25.95 -39.34
C ASP A 295 -11.90 26.03 -39.90
N SER A 296 -10.88 26.31 -39.08
CA SER A 296 -9.50 26.61 -39.50
C SER A 296 -8.40 25.77 -38.81
N CYS A 297 -8.70 24.57 -38.31
CA CYS A 297 -7.69 23.67 -37.73
C CYS A 297 -7.14 22.70 -38.77
N SER A 298 -5.83 22.38 -38.69
CA SER A 298 -5.18 21.36 -39.53
C SER A 298 -5.90 20.01 -39.39
N SER A 299 -6.05 19.28 -40.51
CA SER A 299 -6.71 17.96 -40.54
C SER A 299 -5.80 16.81 -40.09
N LEU A 300 -4.55 17.07 -39.69
CA LEU A 300 -3.63 16.03 -39.26
C LEU A 300 -3.96 15.56 -37.83
N PRO A 301 -4.06 14.24 -37.59
CA PRO A 301 -4.32 13.71 -36.25
C PRO A 301 -3.14 13.94 -35.30
N VAL A 302 -3.40 13.85 -33.99
CA VAL A 302 -2.38 13.86 -32.94
C VAL A 302 -2.69 12.80 -31.89
N GLU A 303 -1.66 12.16 -31.36
CA GLU A 303 -1.78 11.23 -30.24
C GLU A 303 -1.92 11.97 -28.91
N GLY A 304 -2.72 11.45 -27.98
CA GLY A 304 -2.79 11.97 -26.62
C GLY A 304 -4.06 11.60 -25.86
N CYS A 305 -4.35 12.36 -24.80
CA CYS A 305 -5.57 12.25 -24.01
C CYS A 305 -6.59 13.30 -24.45
N PHE A 306 -7.82 12.87 -24.68
CA PHE A 306 -8.91 13.72 -25.19
C PHE A 306 -10.11 13.64 -24.25
N CYS A 307 -10.81 14.76 -24.06
CA CYS A 307 -11.98 14.79 -23.18
C CYS A 307 -13.11 13.89 -23.70
N LYS A 308 -13.76 13.19 -22.77
CA LYS A 308 -14.96 12.40 -23.04
C LYS A 308 -16.13 13.32 -23.43
N GLU A 309 -17.16 12.75 -24.03
CA GLU A 309 -18.39 13.49 -24.33
C GLU A 309 -18.99 14.10 -23.04
N GLY A 310 -19.38 15.38 -23.08
CA GLY A 310 -19.85 16.13 -21.91
C GLY A 310 -18.75 16.81 -21.07
N TYR A 311 -17.47 16.60 -21.40
CA TYR A 311 -16.33 17.25 -20.77
C TYR A 311 -15.64 18.23 -21.74
N LEU A 312 -15.04 19.30 -21.19
CA LEU A 312 -14.31 20.31 -21.92
C LEU A 312 -12.90 20.48 -21.33
N LEU A 313 -11.92 20.80 -22.18
CA LEU A 313 -10.54 20.98 -21.75
C LEU A 313 -10.36 22.33 -21.04
N SER A 314 -9.81 22.31 -19.83
CA SER A 314 -9.44 23.48 -19.05
C SER A 314 -7.97 23.37 -18.64
N GLY A 315 -7.09 24.13 -19.30
CA GLY A 315 -5.64 23.92 -19.17
C GLY A 315 -5.23 22.58 -19.79
N ASP A 316 -4.86 21.62 -18.95
CA ASP A 316 -4.46 20.26 -19.30
C ASP A 316 -5.40 19.16 -18.73
N ILE A 317 -6.49 19.55 -18.06
CA ILE A 317 -7.48 18.64 -17.47
C ILE A 317 -8.85 18.74 -18.14
N CYS A 318 -9.58 17.63 -18.16
CA CYS A 318 -10.96 17.58 -18.65
C CYS A 318 -11.93 17.77 -17.50
N VAL A 319 -12.75 18.82 -17.57
CA VAL A 319 -13.77 19.12 -16.55
C VAL A 319 -15.17 19.01 -17.15
N PRO A 320 -16.20 18.66 -16.37
CA PRO A 320 -17.58 18.68 -16.85
C PRO A 320 -17.95 20.06 -17.40
N GLU A 321 -18.78 20.14 -18.44
CA GLU A 321 -19.21 21.41 -19.03
C GLU A 321 -19.85 22.36 -18.00
N SER A 322 -20.59 21.82 -17.01
CA SER A 322 -21.16 22.58 -15.89
C SER A 322 -20.13 23.23 -14.97
N SER A 323 -18.91 22.70 -14.97
CA SER A 323 -17.78 23.20 -14.19
C SER A 323 -16.92 24.19 -14.98
N CYS A 324 -17.26 24.48 -16.25
CA CYS A 324 -16.55 25.48 -17.02
C CYS A 324 -16.82 26.91 -16.51
N GLY A 325 -15.74 27.66 -16.37
CA GLY A 325 -15.65 28.95 -15.72
C GLY A 325 -14.38 28.97 -14.87
N CYS A 326 -13.92 30.12 -14.40
CA CYS A 326 -12.82 30.13 -13.44
C CYS A 326 -13.35 29.73 -12.05
N LEU A 327 -12.88 28.59 -11.52
CA LEU A 327 -13.23 28.04 -10.22
C LEU A 327 -11.98 28.03 -9.33
N ASP A 328 -11.96 28.87 -8.30
CA ASP A 328 -10.92 29.07 -7.30
C ASP A 328 -9.51 29.39 -7.85
N GLU A 329 -9.43 29.99 -9.04
CA GLU A 329 -8.16 30.56 -9.51
C GLU A 329 -7.88 31.89 -8.81
N SER A 330 -6.78 31.95 -8.07
CA SER A 330 -6.35 33.17 -7.39
C SER A 330 -5.09 33.77 -8.02
N TRP A 331 -5.06 35.08 -8.26
CA TRP A 331 -3.90 35.79 -8.79
C TRP A 331 -3.77 37.19 -8.20
N PHE A 332 -2.57 37.74 -8.25
CA PHE A 332 -2.30 39.13 -7.91
C PHE A 332 -2.47 40.03 -9.13
N THR A 333 -3.14 41.17 -8.97
CA THR A 333 -3.44 42.08 -10.11
C THR A 333 -2.29 43.00 -10.48
N ASN A 334 -1.32 43.18 -9.58
CA ASN A 334 -0.21 44.11 -9.77
C ASN A 334 1.09 43.64 -9.10
N ASN A 335 2.21 44.20 -9.53
CA ASN A 335 3.56 43.87 -9.06
C ASN A 335 3.84 44.28 -7.60
N THR A 336 2.84 44.84 -6.90
CA THR A 336 2.92 45.18 -5.48
C THR A 336 2.13 44.19 -4.60
N CYS A 337 1.46 43.20 -5.20
CA CYS A 337 0.66 42.17 -4.52
C CYS A 337 -0.40 42.75 -3.56
N THR A 338 -0.92 43.95 -3.84
CA THR A 338 -1.83 44.67 -2.93
C THR A 338 -3.29 44.21 -3.04
N GLU A 339 -3.58 43.41 -4.05
CA GLU A 339 -4.93 42.93 -4.36
C GLU A 339 -4.81 41.52 -4.95
N ARG A 340 -5.51 40.58 -4.32
CA ARG A 340 -5.64 39.19 -4.76
C ARG A 340 -7.05 38.98 -5.26
N CYS A 341 -7.18 38.59 -6.52
CA CYS A 341 -8.45 38.22 -7.13
C CYS A 341 -8.56 36.71 -7.13
N THR A 342 -9.69 36.19 -6.67
CA THR A 342 -10.06 34.78 -6.80
C THR A 342 -11.30 34.69 -7.67
N CYS A 343 -11.24 33.92 -8.74
CA CYS A 343 -12.41 33.64 -9.53
C CYS A 343 -13.22 32.50 -8.91
N LYS A 344 -14.46 32.78 -8.52
CA LYS A 344 -15.44 31.81 -8.02
C LYS A 344 -16.34 31.33 -9.16
N ALA A 345 -17.06 30.23 -8.89
CA ALA A 345 -18.04 29.63 -9.80
C ALA A 345 -18.88 30.66 -10.57
N ASN A 346 -19.16 30.36 -11.84
CA ASN A 346 -19.87 31.24 -12.79
C ASN A 346 -19.11 32.51 -13.20
N ASN A 347 -17.78 32.47 -13.31
CA ASN A 347 -16.92 33.62 -13.68
C ASN A 347 -17.04 34.81 -12.72
N ASN A 348 -17.31 34.56 -11.44
CA ASN A 348 -17.45 35.62 -10.46
C ASN A 348 -16.09 35.93 -9.82
N ILE A 349 -15.39 36.94 -10.34
CA ILE A 349 -14.10 37.37 -9.81
C ILE A 349 -14.31 38.21 -8.55
N VAL A 350 -13.86 37.69 -7.41
CA VAL A 350 -13.86 38.39 -6.12
C VAL A 350 -12.43 38.81 -5.81
N CYS A 351 -12.18 40.12 -5.80
CA CYS A 351 -10.88 40.67 -5.42
C CYS A 351 -10.92 41.22 -3.99
N THR A 352 -9.90 40.90 -3.22
CA THR A 352 -9.71 41.37 -1.84
C THR A 352 -8.36 42.05 -1.72
N SER A 353 -8.28 43.10 -0.90
CA SER A 353 -7.01 43.71 -0.52
C SER A 353 -6.08 42.66 0.11
N TRP A 354 -4.81 42.68 -0.24
CA TRP A 354 -3.81 41.73 0.22
C TRP A 354 -2.51 42.45 0.59
N GLU A 355 -1.77 41.89 1.54
CA GLU A 355 -0.41 42.33 1.86
C GLU A 355 0.45 41.07 2.07
N CYS A 356 1.65 41.06 1.49
CA CYS A 356 2.60 39.98 1.75
C CYS A 356 2.99 39.96 3.23
N GLY A 357 3.22 38.77 3.78
CA GLY A 357 3.66 38.57 5.15
C GLY A 357 5.02 39.22 5.43
N VAL A 358 5.36 39.34 6.71
CA VAL A 358 6.57 40.04 7.20
C VAL A 358 7.90 39.50 6.65
N ARG A 359 7.92 38.29 6.11
CA ARG A 359 9.10 37.63 5.50
C ARG A 359 8.86 37.25 4.04
N GLU A 360 7.81 37.78 3.43
CA GLU A 360 7.50 37.58 2.02
C GLU A 360 7.79 38.85 1.23
N GLU A 361 8.33 38.68 0.03
CA GLU A 361 8.51 39.74 -0.95
C GLU A 361 7.61 39.48 -2.15
N CYS A 362 6.86 40.49 -2.58
CA CYS A 362 6.08 40.40 -3.81
C CYS A 362 7.03 40.34 -5.01
N SER A 363 7.11 39.18 -5.65
CA SER A 363 8.03 38.93 -6.75
C SER A 363 7.45 37.93 -7.74
N VAL A 364 8.12 37.76 -8.88
CA VAL A 364 7.78 36.73 -9.86
C VAL A 364 8.77 35.59 -9.69
N GLN A 365 8.31 34.43 -9.20
CA GLN A 365 9.08 33.18 -9.15
C GLN A 365 8.43 32.16 -10.09
N ASP A 366 9.23 31.50 -10.93
CA ASP A 366 8.78 30.57 -11.99
C ASP A 366 7.65 31.12 -12.89
N GLY A 367 7.70 32.43 -13.15
CA GLY A 367 6.70 33.14 -13.94
C GLY A 367 5.39 33.43 -13.22
N VAL A 368 5.23 33.05 -11.95
CA VAL A 368 4.04 33.33 -11.15
C VAL A 368 4.30 34.52 -10.22
N LEU A 369 3.51 35.58 -10.39
CA LEU A 369 3.51 36.72 -9.48
C LEU A 369 2.85 36.32 -8.16
N GLY A 370 3.55 36.49 -7.05
CA GLY A 370 3.09 36.08 -5.73
C GLY A 370 3.87 36.73 -4.60
N CYS A 371 3.35 36.59 -3.39
CA CYS A 371 4.13 36.79 -2.18
C CYS A 371 5.01 35.55 -1.99
N HIS A 372 6.31 35.72 -2.13
CA HIS A 372 7.26 34.62 -2.05
C HIS A 372 8.25 34.87 -0.92
N SER A 373 8.64 33.81 -0.22
CA SER A 373 9.64 33.86 0.84
C SER A 373 10.70 32.80 0.62
N ASN A 374 11.97 33.12 0.87
CA ASN A 374 13.02 32.11 0.93
C ASN A 374 13.03 31.49 2.33
N GLY A 375 12.48 30.29 2.47
CA GLY A 375 12.54 29.52 3.71
C GLY A 375 11.24 28.80 4.06
N GLN A 376 11.39 27.83 4.95
CA GLN A 376 10.32 26.99 5.47
C GLN A 376 10.62 26.69 6.94
N GLY A 377 9.57 26.55 7.76
CA GLY A 377 9.66 26.03 9.12
C GLY A 377 9.23 24.57 9.13
N THR A 378 9.94 23.73 9.87
CA THR A 378 9.59 22.31 10.03
C THR A 378 9.31 22.00 11.49
N CYS A 379 8.15 21.42 11.76
CA CYS A 379 7.79 20.76 13.01
C CYS A 379 7.91 19.25 12.81
N GLN A 380 8.36 18.52 13.84
CA GLN A 380 8.50 17.06 13.78
C GLN A 380 7.84 16.39 14.97
N VAL A 381 7.29 15.20 14.75
CA VAL A 381 6.80 14.28 15.79
C VAL A 381 7.50 12.94 15.58
N ALA A 382 8.17 12.42 16.61
CA ALA A 382 9.02 11.25 16.51
C ALA A 382 8.96 10.37 17.76
N GLY A 383 8.85 9.05 17.59
CA GLY A 383 9.00 8.09 18.71
C GLY A 383 7.81 8.12 19.67
N ASP A 384 8.07 8.14 20.99
CA ASP A 384 7.04 8.01 22.03
C ASP A 384 6.33 9.34 22.45
N PRO A 385 5.50 9.93 21.59
CA PRO A 385 5.97 10.94 20.67
C PRO A 385 6.70 12.10 21.38
N HIS A 386 7.84 12.42 20.80
CA HIS A 386 8.60 13.62 21.04
C HIS A 386 8.29 14.64 19.96
N TYR A 387 8.07 15.88 20.38
CA TYR A 387 7.71 16.98 19.50
C TYR A 387 8.89 17.94 19.38
N PHE A 388 9.17 18.35 18.15
CA PHE A 388 10.06 19.45 17.82
C PHE A 388 9.23 20.55 17.17
N THR A 389 9.09 21.69 17.85
CA THR A 389 8.32 22.84 17.36
C THR A 389 9.03 23.55 16.21
N PHE A 390 8.31 24.43 15.52
CA PHE A 390 8.90 25.25 14.44
C PHE A 390 10.08 26.12 14.90
N ASP A 391 10.10 26.53 16.17
CA ASP A 391 11.16 27.39 16.73
C ASP A 391 12.22 26.58 17.54
N GLY A 392 12.18 25.24 17.44
CA GLY A 392 13.23 24.34 17.92
C GLY A 392 13.11 23.88 19.37
N VAL A 393 11.95 24.06 20.02
CA VAL A 393 11.66 23.49 21.34
C VAL A 393 11.40 21.98 21.20
N MET A 394 12.14 21.18 21.97
CA MET A 394 11.90 19.75 22.09
C MET A 394 11.19 19.44 23.41
N TYR A 395 10.11 18.66 23.35
CA TYR A 395 9.39 18.17 24.52
C TYR A 395 8.76 16.79 24.28
N THR A 396 8.42 16.08 25.37
CA THR A 396 7.80 14.75 25.33
C THR A 396 6.38 14.83 25.87
N PHE A 397 5.40 14.27 25.15
CA PHE A 397 4.01 14.26 25.61
C PHE A 397 3.32 12.95 25.21
N VAL A 398 2.80 12.20 26.18
CA VAL A 398 2.34 10.80 25.96
C VAL A 398 0.82 10.62 26.09
N GLY A 399 0.05 11.63 25.68
CA GLY A 399 -1.41 11.48 25.59
C GLY A 399 -1.83 10.61 24.40
N THR A 400 -2.91 9.83 24.53
CA THR A 400 -3.44 8.89 23.50
C THR A 400 -4.69 9.39 22.77
N CYS A 401 -4.93 10.70 22.79
CA CYS A 401 -6.06 11.32 22.12
C CYS A 401 -5.61 11.94 20.78
N THR A 402 -6.56 12.57 20.12
CA THR A 402 -6.37 13.48 19.00
C THR A 402 -6.02 14.86 19.52
N TYR A 403 -4.89 15.39 19.06
CA TYR A 403 -4.38 16.70 19.46
C TYR A 403 -4.17 17.60 18.24
N THR A 404 -4.40 18.90 18.42
CA THR A 404 -4.17 19.91 17.39
C THR A 404 -2.68 20.24 17.31
N LEU A 405 -2.04 19.85 16.21
CA LEU A 405 -0.62 20.11 15.99
C LEU A 405 -0.39 21.50 15.39
N VAL A 406 -1.19 21.83 14.38
CA VAL A 406 -1.15 23.11 13.68
C VAL A 406 -2.58 23.55 13.39
N GLU A 407 -2.90 24.79 13.72
CA GLU A 407 -4.13 25.46 13.30
C GLU A 407 -3.84 26.94 12.98
N VAL A 408 -4.53 27.49 11.98
CA VAL A 408 -4.38 28.88 11.55
C VAL A 408 -5.31 29.80 12.35
N LEU A 409 -4.78 30.88 12.92
CA LEU A 409 -5.51 31.85 13.74
C LEU A 409 -6.28 32.92 12.92
N ASN A 410 -5.83 33.24 11.70
CA ASN A 410 -6.39 34.32 10.88
C ASN A 410 -6.29 34.02 9.37
N ASN A 411 -7.45 33.87 8.71
CA ASN A 411 -7.55 33.40 7.32
C ASN A 411 -7.49 34.51 6.26
N ASN A 412 -7.32 35.78 6.65
CA ASN A 412 -7.42 36.89 5.71
C ASN A 412 -6.24 36.98 4.72
N SER A 413 -5.14 36.25 4.95
CA SER A 413 -3.91 36.38 4.15
C SER A 413 -3.11 35.07 3.95
N ILE A 414 -3.68 33.90 4.26
CA ILE A 414 -3.09 32.57 4.02
C ILE A 414 -4.21 31.53 3.83
N ILE A 415 -3.85 30.37 3.27
CA ILE A 415 -4.81 29.26 3.12
C ILE A 415 -5.02 28.61 4.50
N PRO A 416 -6.27 28.45 4.96
CA PRO A 416 -6.56 27.81 6.24
C PRO A 416 -6.15 26.33 6.19
N VAL A 417 -5.42 25.90 7.20
CA VAL A 417 -5.01 24.50 7.38
C VAL A 417 -5.19 24.12 8.84
N THR A 418 -5.66 22.91 9.07
CA THR A 418 -5.63 22.28 10.40
C THR A 418 -4.99 20.90 10.28
N ILE A 419 -3.95 20.65 11.08
CA ILE A 419 -3.28 19.35 11.16
C ILE A 419 -3.42 18.82 12.58
N ARG A 420 -3.95 17.60 12.69
CA ARG A 420 -4.18 16.91 13.97
C ARG A 420 -3.47 15.56 13.96
N GLY A 421 -2.85 15.21 15.08
CA GLY A 421 -2.23 13.91 15.28
C GLY A 421 -3.01 13.13 16.32
N LYS A 422 -3.37 11.89 16.01
CA LYS A 422 -3.97 10.96 16.96
C LYS A 422 -2.94 9.97 17.43
N ASN A 423 -2.74 9.91 18.74
CA ASN A 423 -1.81 8.98 19.35
C ASN A 423 -2.53 7.74 19.90
N GLU A 424 -1.80 6.65 20.13
CA GLU A 424 -2.31 5.45 20.81
C GLU A 424 -1.21 4.77 21.63
N ASP A 425 -1.57 3.99 22.64
CA ASP A 425 -0.61 3.18 23.40
C ASP A 425 0.02 2.08 22.51
N ARG A 426 1.33 1.87 22.65
CA ARG A 426 2.10 0.83 21.95
C ARG A 426 2.70 -0.14 22.97
N GLY A 427 2.08 -1.32 23.08
CA GLY A 427 2.53 -2.42 23.92
C GLY A 427 2.12 -2.29 25.38
N LYS A 428 2.35 -1.11 25.96
CA LYS A 428 2.04 -0.79 27.36
C LYS A 428 1.52 0.65 27.47
N ARG A 429 0.81 0.92 28.56
CA ARG A 429 0.28 2.26 28.84
C ARG A 429 1.39 3.28 29.08
N GLY A 430 1.28 4.46 28.47
CA GLY A 430 2.21 5.58 28.65
C GLY A 430 3.45 5.53 27.76
N ALA A 431 3.51 4.57 26.83
CA ALA A 431 4.40 4.57 25.68
C ALA A 431 3.51 4.70 24.44
N THR A 432 3.43 5.90 23.86
CA THR A 432 2.40 6.25 22.87
C THR A 432 3.00 6.56 21.51
N TYR A 433 2.31 6.25 20.43
CA TYR A 433 2.78 6.47 19.05
C TYR A 433 1.68 7.10 18.20
N LEU A 434 2.08 7.71 17.08
CA LEU A 434 1.17 8.29 16.12
C LEU A 434 0.37 7.19 15.39
N LYS A 435 -0.95 7.21 15.53
CA LYS A 435 -1.90 6.31 14.87
C LYS A 435 -2.36 6.85 13.53
N GLU A 436 -2.81 8.11 13.53
CA GLU A 436 -3.40 8.79 12.38
C GLU A 436 -3.01 10.26 12.34
N VAL A 437 -2.90 10.80 11.13
CA VAL A 437 -2.68 12.23 10.88
C VAL A 437 -3.84 12.75 10.06
N TYR A 438 -4.61 13.68 10.61
CA TYR A 438 -5.69 14.36 9.89
C TYR A 438 -5.19 15.71 9.37
N ILE A 439 -5.35 15.94 8.08
CA ILE A 439 -4.99 17.17 7.40
C ILE A 439 -6.27 17.71 6.76
N ASP A 440 -6.81 18.78 7.34
CA ASP A 440 -7.97 19.50 6.84
C ASP A 440 -7.48 20.69 5.99
N VAL A 441 -7.69 20.62 4.68
CA VAL A 441 -7.29 21.65 3.70
C VAL A 441 -8.26 21.66 2.52
N TYR A 442 -8.58 22.84 1.98
CA TYR A 442 -9.54 23.01 0.87
C TYR A 442 -10.90 22.30 1.09
N ASP A 443 -11.43 22.35 2.31
CA ASP A 443 -12.68 21.67 2.72
C ASP A 443 -12.67 20.14 2.54
N VAL A 444 -11.48 19.55 2.45
CA VAL A 444 -11.27 18.10 2.35
C VAL A 444 -10.43 17.61 3.52
N ARG A 445 -10.82 16.45 4.06
CA ARG A 445 -10.05 15.74 5.09
C ARG A 445 -9.21 14.65 4.45
N ILE A 446 -7.89 14.81 4.52
CA ILE A 446 -6.91 13.79 4.20
C ILE A 446 -6.53 13.10 5.52
N THR A 447 -6.62 11.78 5.59
CA THR A 447 -6.19 11.00 6.75
C THR A 447 -5.06 10.07 6.34
N LEU A 448 -3.89 10.25 6.94
CA LEU A 448 -2.77 9.32 6.82
C LEU A 448 -2.83 8.34 8.00
N GLN A 449 -2.74 7.04 7.73
CA GLN A 449 -2.90 5.96 8.70
C GLN A 449 -1.66 5.05 8.70
N LYS A 450 -1.57 4.19 9.72
CA LYS A 450 -0.55 3.14 9.79
C LYS A 450 -0.51 2.24 8.56
N SER A 451 0.65 1.62 8.34
CA SER A 451 0.92 0.79 7.15
C SER A 451 0.66 1.54 5.84
N GLN A 452 0.97 2.84 5.84
CA GLN A 452 0.80 3.75 4.71
C GLN A 452 -0.64 3.79 4.14
N GLY A 453 -1.65 3.75 5.02
CA GLY A 453 -3.04 3.94 4.62
C GLY A 453 -3.38 5.41 4.35
N ILE A 454 -4.20 5.68 3.33
CA ILE A 454 -4.63 7.03 3.00
C ILE A 454 -6.15 7.03 2.82
N LEU A 455 -6.84 7.92 3.52
CA LEU A 455 -8.26 8.18 3.31
C LEU A 455 -8.48 9.62 2.83
N LEU A 456 -9.37 9.79 1.85
CA LEU A 456 -9.94 11.09 1.46
C LEU A 456 -11.41 11.10 1.85
N ASN A 457 -11.82 11.99 2.75
CA ASN A 457 -13.21 12.06 3.25
C ASN A 457 -13.75 10.68 3.67
N SER A 458 -12.91 9.89 4.36
CA SER A 458 -13.18 8.52 4.83
C SER A 458 -13.19 7.42 3.76
N GLU A 459 -12.89 7.71 2.49
CA GLU A 459 -12.73 6.70 1.43
C GLU A 459 -11.26 6.34 1.22
N ARG A 460 -10.95 5.05 1.06
CA ARG A 460 -9.58 4.56 0.85
C ARG A 460 -9.07 4.94 -0.54
N VAL A 461 -7.85 5.45 -0.59
CA VAL A 461 -7.18 5.84 -1.83
C VAL A 461 -5.77 5.28 -1.87
N TYR A 462 -5.19 5.20 -3.05
CA TYR A 462 -3.86 4.63 -3.28
C TYR A 462 -2.98 5.64 -4.03
N THR A 463 -1.69 5.67 -3.71
CA THR A 463 -0.73 6.57 -4.35
C THR A 463 -0.36 6.09 -5.77
N PRO A 464 0.01 7.02 -6.66
CA PRO A 464 -0.06 8.48 -6.52
C PRO A 464 -1.50 9.02 -6.65
N VAL A 465 -1.87 9.95 -5.77
CA VAL A 465 -3.10 10.74 -5.86
C VAL A 465 -2.74 12.11 -6.43
N GLU A 466 -3.05 12.29 -7.71
CA GLU A 466 -2.78 13.52 -8.45
C GLU A 466 -4.06 14.00 -9.13
N ASN A 467 -4.27 15.32 -9.21
CA ASN A 467 -5.41 15.97 -9.88
C ASN A 467 -6.80 15.58 -9.39
N ARG A 468 -6.92 14.74 -8.35
CA ARG A 468 -8.18 14.43 -7.66
C ARG A 468 -8.63 15.60 -6.78
N LEU A 469 -7.65 16.29 -6.18
CA LEU A 469 -7.83 17.52 -5.42
C LEU A 469 -6.97 18.59 -6.09
N ARG A 470 -7.57 19.71 -6.52
CA ARG A 470 -6.81 20.80 -7.13
C ARG A 470 -5.80 21.32 -6.11
N GLY A 471 -4.53 21.40 -6.52
CA GLY A 471 -3.47 21.93 -5.67
C GLY A 471 -2.99 21.01 -4.54
N VAL A 472 -3.37 19.72 -4.55
CA VAL A 472 -2.84 18.71 -3.61
C VAL A 472 -2.35 17.49 -4.37
N SER A 473 -1.16 17.03 -4.05
CA SER A 473 -0.60 15.76 -4.53
C SER A 473 -0.19 14.88 -3.37
N ILE A 474 -0.53 13.59 -3.43
CA ILE A 474 -0.15 12.60 -2.41
C ILE A 474 0.62 11.48 -3.09
N GLY A 475 1.87 11.26 -2.68
CA GLY A 475 2.76 10.28 -3.30
C GLY A 475 3.60 9.52 -2.27
N ASN A 476 4.22 8.42 -2.72
CA ASN A 476 5.22 7.71 -1.94
C ASN A 476 6.60 8.24 -2.33
N VAL A 477 7.39 8.67 -1.34
CA VAL A 477 8.75 9.18 -1.52
C VAL A 477 9.65 8.47 -0.51
N GLY A 478 10.49 7.55 -1.00
CA GLY A 478 11.27 6.65 -0.14
C GLY A 478 10.35 5.84 0.77
N LYS A 479 10.55 5.92 2.09
CA LYS A 479 9.69 5.27 3.09
C LYS A 479 8.46 6.08 3.53
N TYR A 480 8.25 7.28 2.99
CA TYR A 480 7.23 8.22 3.44
C TYR A 480 6.04 8.29 2.49
N ILE A 481 4.84 8.47 3.03
CA ILE A 481 3.76 9.15 2.31
C ILE A 481 4.00 10.65 2.45
N VAL A 482 3.94 11.35 1.33
CA VAL A 482 4.12 12.80 1.26
C VAL A 482 2.88 13.45 0.69
N VAL A 483 2.29 14.36 1.45
CA VAL A 483 1.23 15.28 0.99
C VAL A 483 1.89 16.61 0.68
N GLU A 484 1.83 17.04 -0.57
CA GLU A 484 2.31 18.35 -1.00
C GLU A 484 1.15 19.19 -1.50
N THR A 485 1.24 20.50 -1.28
CA THR A 485 0.25 21.47 -1.74
C THR A 485 0.85 22.52 -2.65
N ASP A 486 0.04 23.12 -3.50
CA ASP A 486 0.42 24.18 -4.43
C ASP A 486 0.88 25.49 -3.77
N PHE A 487 0.52 25.70 -2.50
CA PHE A 487 1.01 26.81 -1.68
C PHE A 487 2.28 26.48 -0.87
N GLY A 488 2.82 25.27 -0.99
CA GLY A 488 4.13 24.91 -0.45
C GLY A 488 4.12 24.24 0.93
N MET A 489 2.96 23.87 1.50
CA MET A 489 2.93 22.96 2.65
C MET A 489 3.31 21.54 2.21
N VAL A 490 4.15 20.90 3.01
CA VAL A 490 4.55 19.49 2.85
C VAL A 490 4.35 18.76 4.18
N VAL A 491 3.64 17.63 4.15
CA VAL A 491 3.48 16.73 5.30
C VAL A 491 4.03 15.36 4.93
N LYS A 492 5.04 14.87 5.67
CA LYS A 492 5.62 13.53 5.48
C LYS A 492 5.27 12.64 6.65
N PHE A 493 4.77 11.43 6.39
CA PHE A 493 4.49 10.44 7.43
C PHE A 493 5.00 9.07 7.00
N ASP A 494 5.74 8.38 7.85
CA ASP A 494 6.29 7.04 7.52
C ASP A 494 5.28 5.90 7.71
N GLY A 495 4.10 6.20 8.27
CA GLY A 495 3.09 5.18 8.55
C GLY A 495 3.31 4.46 9.88
N ASP A 496 4.19 4.95 10.77
CA ASP A 496 4.35 4.39 12.12
C ASP A 496 4.61 5.47 13.19
N HIS A 497 5.77 6.14 13.18
CA HIS A 497 6.23 6.94 14.32
C HIS A 497 6.81 8.30 13.97
N HIS A 498 7.06 8.60 12.69
CA HIS A 498 7.72 9.84 12.28
C HIS A 498 6.83 10.67 11.36
N LEU A 499 6.48 11.88 11.82
CA LEU A 499 5.73 12.89 11.08
C LEU A 499 6.56 14.18 10.97
N GLU A 500 6.74 14.69 9.76
CA GLU A 500 7.28 16.02 9.50
C GLU A 500 6.17 16.91 8.92
N ILE A 501 6.01 18.11 9.49
CA ILE A 501 5.10 19.15 8.98
C ILE A 501 5.98 20.35 8.60
N THR A 502 6.05 20.64 7.31
CA THR A 502 6.78 21.78 6.78
C THR A 502 5.82 22.83 6.25
N LEU A 503 5.94 24.06 6.77
CA LEU A 503 5.16 25.22 6.35
C LEU A 503 6.06 26.28 5.70
N PRO A 504 5.60 26.95 4.64
CA PRO A 504 6.33 28.08 4.08
C PRO A 504 6.33 29.27 5.05
N GLN A 505 7.32 30.17 4.92
CA GLN A 505 7.45 31.34 5.79
C GLN A 505 6.24 32.29 5.77
N SER A 506 5.34 32.16 4.78
CA SER A 506 4.05 32.86 4.73
C SER A 506 3.17 32.61 5.97
N TYR A 507 3.36 31.48 6.66
CA TYR A 507 2.69 31.09 7.90
C TYR A 507 3.37 31.61 9.19
N PHE A 508 4.50 32.32 9.07
CA PHE A 508 5.25 32.85 10.21
C PHE A 508 4.36 33.74 11.10
N SER A 509 4.29 33.38 12.39
CA SER A 509 3.47 34.00 13.43
C SER A 509 1.95 33.98 13.16
N LYS A 510 1.45 33.04 12.35
CA LYS A 510 0.02 32.90 12.00
C LYS A 510 -0.60 31.56 12.41
N VAL A 511 0.20 30.66 12.98
CA VAL A 511 -0.22 29.33 13.42
C VAL A 511 -0.12 29.23 14.94
N HIS A 512 -0.81 28.24 15.49
CA HIS A 512 -0.67 27.80 16.87
C HIS A 512 -0.94 26.29 16.97
N GLY A 513 -0.67 25.70 18.12
CA GLY A 513 -0.88 24.27 18.38
C GLY A 513 0.32 23.66 19.08
N MET A 514 0.37 22.33 19.09
CA MET A 514 1.50 21.60 19.66
C MET A 514 2.83 21.84 18.92
N CYS A 515 2.80 22.27 17.66
CA CYS A 515 4.01 22.67 16.92
C CYS A 515 4.52 24.08 17.24
N GLY A 516 3.95 24.77 18.23
CA GLY A 516 4.29 26.15 18.58
C GLY A 516 3.58 27.17 17.70
N ASN A 517 4.07 28.41 17.69
CA ASN A 517 3.44 29.52 16.96
C ASN A 517 4.25 30.06 15.76
N PHE A 518 5.44 29.48 15.51
CA PHE A 518 6.34 29.77 14.40
C PHE A 518 6.73 31.25 14.33
N ASN A 519 7.37 31.78 15.36
CA ASN A 519 7.74 33.19 15.46
C ASN A 519 9.25 33.42 15.77
N ASP A 520 10.06 32.36 15.73
CA ASP A 520 11.46 32.29 16.17
C ASP A 520 11.68 32.61 17.67
N ARG A 521 10.70 32.34 18.54
CA ARG A 521 10.81 32.56 20.01
C ARG A 521 10.46 31.27 20.77
N PRO A 522 11.46 30.42 21.04
CA PRO A 522 11.21 29.13 21.70
C PRO A 522 10.60 29.28 23.12
N GLU A 523 10.78 30.42 23.78
CA GLU A 523 10.20 30.68 25.11
C GLU A 523 8.66 30.77 25.16
N ASP A 524 7.96 30.94 24.03
CA ASP A 524 6.49 31.08 23.99
C ASP A 524 5.76 29.94 23.26
N ASP A 525 6.48 28.91 22.82
CA ASP A 525 5.92 27.76 22.09
C ASP A 525 5.03 26.87 22.95
N LEU A 526 5.29 26.79 24.26
CA LEU A 526 4.50 25.98 25.21
C LEU A 526 3.29 26.76 25.75
N ALA A 527 2.58 27.45 24.87
CA ALA A 527 1.42 28.27 25.19
C ALA A 527 0.09 27.49 25.05
N LEU A 528 -0.79 27.67 26.03
CA LEU A 528 -2.19 27.25 25.94
C LEU A 528 -2.90 27.97 24.77
N PRO A 529 -4.07 27.50 24.32
CA PRO A 529 -4.89 28.21 23.32
C PRO A 529 -5.23 29.67 23.67
N ASN A 530 -5.13 30.06 24.95
CA ASN A 530 -5.34 31.44 25.40
C ASN A 530 -4.05 32.30 25.44
N GLY A 531 -2.90 31.74 25.00
CA GLY A 531 -1.59 32.40 24.96
C GLY A 531 -0.77 32.33 26.26
N THR A 532 -1.23 31.62 27.30
CA THR A 532 -0.48 31.49 28.56
C THR A 532 0.57 30.38 28.47
N VAL A 533 1.85 30.69 28.75
CA VAL A 533 2.93 29.69 28.78
C VAL A 533 2.86 28.84 30.06
N VAL A 534 2.91 27.52 29.92
CA VAL A 534 2.78 26.55 31.02
C VAL A 534 3.80 25.40 30.89
N ASN A 535 3.74 24.41 31.80
CA ASN A 535 4.55 23.19 31.66
C ASN A 535 4.00 22.27 30.55
N VAL A 536 4.83 21.32 30.09
CA VAL A 536 4.54 20.41 28.96
C VAL A 536 3.23 19.65 29.12
N ILE A 537 2.97 19.08 30.30
CA ILE A 537 1.78 18.26 30.55
C ILE A 537 0.50 19.11 30.48
N GLN A 538 0.51 20.30 31.07
CA GLN A 538 -0.62 21.24 30.98
C GLN A 538 -0.81 21.75 29.56
N PHE A 539 0.29 22.04 28.87
CA PHE A 539 0.30 22.49 27.48
C PHE A 539 -0.33 21.44 26.55
N GLY A 540 0.21 20.22 26.49
CA GLY A 540 -0.28 19.19 25.58
C GLY A 540 -1.74 18.80 25.84
N ASN A 541 -2.14 18.67 27.11
CA ASN A 541 -3.53 18.36 27.47
C ASN A 541 -4.52 19.46 27.05
N SER A 542 -4.08 20.72 26.95
CA SER A 542 -4.93 21.83 26.53
C SER A 542 -5.25 21.84 25.03
N TRP A 543 -4.47 21.12 24.23
CA TRP A 543 -4.64 21.00 22.77
C TRP A 543 -5.43 19.75 22.35
N LYS A 544 -5.99 19.02 23.32
CA LYS A 544 -6.89 17.88 23.08
C LYS A 544 -8.15 18.34 22.34
N VAL A 545 -8.53 17.60 21.30
CA VAL A 545 -9.78 17.83 20.57
C VAL A 545 -10.97 17.31 21.37
N GLU A 546 -12.00 18.15 21.57
CA GLU A 546 -13.18 17.81 22.41
C GLU A 546 -14.03 16.67 21.84
N GLU A 547 -14.04 16.51 20.51
CA GLU A 547 -14.85 15.50 19.79
C GLU A 547 -14.25 14.08 19.82
N ASP A 548 -13.07 13.89 20.41
CA ASP A 548 -12.44 12.56 20.52
C ASP A 548 -13.06 11.76 21.68
N SER A 549 -14.13 11.03 21.37
CA SER A 549 -14.89 10.18 22.31
C SER A 549 -14.38 8.74 22.40
N ASP A 550 -13.20 8.45 21.86
CA ASP A 550 -12.68 7.10 21.80
C ASP A 550 -12.40 6.54 23.20
N ALA A 551 -12.74 5.27 23.43
CA ALA A 551 -12.52 4.60 24.72
C ALA A 551 -11.02 4.55 25.11
N GLY A 552 -10.12 4.63 24.12
CA GLY A 552 -8.67 4.65 24.30
C GLY A 552 -8.05 6.04 24.50
N CYS A 553 -8.85 7.11 24.53
CA CYS A 553 -8.33 8.48 24.68
C CYS A 553 -8.08 8.83 26.15
N PHE A 554 -6.79 8.90 26.52
CA PHE A 554 -6.31 9.28 27.83
C PHE A 554 -5.37 10.49 27.74
N SER A 555 -5.60 11.44 28.64
CA SER A 555 -4.72 12.58 28.86
C SER A 555 -3.40 12.14 29.49
N ASP A 556 -2.32 12.88 29.22
CA ASP A 556 -1.04 12.66 29.89
C ASP A 556 -1.18 13.04 31.38
N SER A 557 -0.91 12.07 32.26
CA SER A 557 -1.04 12.22 33.70
C SER A 557 0.30 12.05 34.43
N ARG A 558 1.44 12.10 33.72
CA ARG A 558 2.75 11.96 34.34
C ARG A 558 3.05 13.14 35.27
N GLU A 559 3.80 12.86 36.33
CA GLU A 559 4.28 13.89 37.27
C GLU A 559 5.54 14.62 36.76
N ASP A 560 6.36 13.92 35.95
CA ASP A 560 7.57 14.45 35.32
C ASP A 560 7.81 13.84 33.92
N ASP A 561 8.74 14.45 33.18
CA ASP A 561 9.15 14.03 31.83
C ASP A 561 10.45 13.20 31.83
N LEU A 562 10.78 12.52 32.93
CA LEU A 562 12.01 11.74 33.02
C LEU A 562 11.89 10.41 32.26
N PRO A 563 12.98 9.94 31.60
CA PRO A 563 13.03 8.59 31.04
C PRO A 563 12.71 7.53 32.10
N PRO A 564 11.85 6.54 31.82
CA PRO A 564 11.42 5.52 32.78
C PRO A 564 12.47 4.42 32.99
N CYS A 565 13.75 4.78 33.01
CA CYS A 565 14.85 3.84 33.16
C CYS A 565 15.05 3.47 34.63
N THR A 566 15.47 2.23 34.89
CA THR A 566 16.15 1.93 36.16
C THR A 566 17.52 2.63 36.20
N ALA A 567 18.01 2.93 37.41
CA ALA A 567 19.32 3.55 37.59
C ALA A 567 20.48 2.70 37.02
N GLU A 568 20.27 1.39 36.88
CA GLU A 568 21.23 0.42 36.36
C GLU A 568 21.23 0.35 34.83
N ASN A 569 20.05 0.38 34.19
CA ASN A 569 19.94 0.23 32.73
C ASN A 569 20.22 1.53 31.98
N LYS A 570 19.91 2.69 32.59
CA LYS A 570 20.06 4.00 31.93
C LYS A 570 21.43 4.23 31.29
N PRO A 571 22.58 4.01 31.99
CA PRO A 571 23.89 4.27 31.40
C PRO A 571 24.21 3.35 30.21
N VAL A 572 23.72 2.11 30.23
CA VAL A 572 23.91 1.15 29.13
C VAL A 572 23.12 1.60 27.91
N ILE A 573 21.85 1.95 28.08
CA ILE A 573 20.99 2.45 26.99
C ILE A 573 21.55 3.76 26.41
N GLU A 574 21.90 4.71 27.29
CA GLU A 574 22.50 5.98 26.86
C GLU A 574 23.80 5.76 26.08
N SER A 575 24.62 4.77 26.44
CA SER A 575 25.82 4.42 25.69
C SER A 575 25.53 3.92 24.26
N GLN A 576 24.39 3.24 24.04
CA GLN A 576 23.95 2.81 22.71
C GLN A 576 23.45 4.00 21.90
N CYS A 577 22.64 4.88 22.48
CA CYS A 577 22.17 6.13 21.86
C CYS A 577 23.31 7.09 21.48
N ASN A 578 24.44 7.04 22.20
CA ASN A 578 25.65 7.81 21.86
C ASN A 578 26.29 7.44 20.51
N VAL A 579 25.76 6.44 19.78
CA VAL A 579 26.12 6.20 18.36
C VAL A 579 25.97 7.47 17.51
N LEU A 580 25.01 8.35 17.85
CA LEU A 580 24.80 9.65 17.21
C LEU A 580 25.98 10.63 17.37
N LYS A 581 26.88 10.39 18.34
CA LYS A 581 28.12 11.17 18.51
C LYS A 581 29.32 10.58 17.75
N SER A 582 29.16 9.44 17.08
CA SER A 582 30.25 8.80 16.35
C SER A 582 30.71 9.64 15.16
N ASP A 583 31.93 9.36 14.67
CA ASP A 583 32.50 10.06 13.50
C ASP A 583 31.61 9.98 12.26
N LYS A 584 30.74 8.97 12.17
CA LYS A 584 29.78 8.78 11.08
C LYS A 584 28.77 9.90 10.96
N PHE A 585 28.30 10.46 12.09
CA PHE A 585 27.29 11.52 12.15
C PHE A 585 27.89 12.91 12.31
N LYS A 586 29.21 12.99 12.57
CA LYS A 586 29.97 14.22 12.77
C LYS A 586 29.76 15.32 11.72
N PRO A 587 29.58 15.02 10.41
CA PRO A 587 29.30 16.06 9.42
C PRO A 587 28.07 16.91 9.73
N CYS A 588 27.10 16.39 10.49
CA CYS A 588 25.85 17.07 10.81
C CYS A 588 25.86 17.84 12.14
N HIS A 589 26.76 17.51 13.07
CA HIS A 589 26.75 18.03 14.46
C HIS A 589 26.79 19.57 14.57
N ASN A 590 27.32 20.27 13.56
CA ASN A 590 27.37 21.72 13.54
C ASN A 590 26.03 22.38 13.19
N LEU A 591 25.14 21.65 12.49
CA LEU A 591 23.83 22.13 12.04
C LEU A 591 22.74 21.58 12.96
N VAL A 592 22.79 20.28 13.24
CA VAL A 592 21.83 19.58 14.11
C VAL A 592 22.56 19.01 15.31
N LYS A 593 22.26 19.55 16.49
CA LYS A 593 22.83 19.08 17.76
C LYS A 593 22.34 17.66 18.06
N PRO A 594 23.23 16.69 18.36
CA PRO A 594 22.81 15.32 18.64
C PRO A 594 22.18 15.14 20.04
N GLU A 595 22.39 16.06 20.99
CA GLU A 595 21.95 15.88 22.38
C GLU A 595 20.44 15.69 22.56
N PRO A 596 19.55 16.48 21.92
CA PRO A 596 18.10 16.24 21.99
C PRO A 596 17.71 14.85 21.48
N PHE A 597 18.33 14.40 20.39
CA PHE A 597 18.04 13.10 19.78
C PHE A 597 18.53 11.93 20.65
N ILE A 598 19.66 12.11 21.35
CA ILE A 598 20.15 11.13 22.32
C ILE A 598 19.21 11.05 23.54
N GLN A 599 18.65 12.18 23.97
CA GLN A 599 17.70 12.23 25.08
C GLN A 599 16.42 11.45 24.75
N ILE A 600 15.83 11.68 23.57
CA ILE A 600 14.62 10.97 23.14
C ILE A 600 14.91 9.49 22.84
N CYS A 601 16.05 9.16 22.23
CA CYS A 601 16.50 7.79 22.06
C CYS A 601 16.58 7.05 23.40
N THR A 602 17.16 7.71 24.41
CA THR A 602 17.27 7.12 25.75
C THR A 602 15.89 6.94 26.39
N TYR A 603 14.96 7.86 26.14
CA TYR A 603 13.59 7.76 26.61
C TYR A 603 12.90 6.53 26.02
N ASP A 604 12.85 6.41 24.70
CA ASP A 604 12.16 5.33 23.98
C ASP A 604 12.79 3.97 24.26
N MET A 605 14.13 3.88 24.21
CA MET A 605 14.81 2.63 24.55
C MET A 605 14.54 2.21 26.00
N CYS A 606 14.40 3.15 26.94
CA CYS A 606 14.03 2.80 28.32
C CYS A 606 12.58 2.35 28.46
N GLN A 607 11.68 2.82 27.60
CA GLN A 607 10.30 2.30 27.57
C GLN A 607 10.28 0.81 27.20
N TYR A 608 11.18 0.37 26.33
CA TYR A 608 11.20 -0.99 25.78
C TYR A 608 12.45 -1.78 26.18
N ASP A 609 12.98 -1.57 27.40
CA ASP A 609 14.12 -2.31 27.98
C ASP A 609 15.33 -2.51 27.03
N GLY A 610 15.64 -1.48 26.24
CA GLY A 610 16.75 -1.48 25.30
C GLY A 610 16.47 -2.15 23.94
N MET A 611 15.21 -2.29 23.54
CA MET A 611 14.82 -2.76 22.20
C MET A 611 15.54 -1.98 21.10
N LYS A 612 16.17 -2.68 20.15
CA LYS A 612 17.01 -2.04 19.11
C LYS A 612 16.23 -1.35 18.00
N SER A 613 15.00 -1.76 17.71
CA SER A 613 14.18 -1.08 16.70
C SER A 613 13.95 0.39 17.09
N THR A 614 13.72 0.68 18.37
CA THR A 614 13.52 2.06 18.83
C THR A 614 14.77 2.93 18.69
N LEU A 615 15.97 2.34 18.84
CA LEU A 615 17.22 3.01 18.47
C LEU A 615 17.25 3.37 16.97
N CYS A 616 16.89 2.43 16.11
CA CYS A 616 16.87 2.64 14.66
C CYS A 616 15.89 3.73 14.23
N ASP A 617 14.74 3.78 14.89
CA ASP A 617 13.69 4.78 14.68
C ASP A 617 14.22 6.19 14.95
N ILE A 618 14.90 6.40 16.09
CA ILE A 618 15.48 7.72 16.41
C ILE A 618 16.72 8.06 15.58
N VAL A 619 17.55 7.08 15.24
CA VAL A 619 18.69 7.32 14.33
C VAL A 619 18.20 7.77 12.96
N GLN A 620 17.12 7.18 12.45
CA GLN A 620 16.51 7.63 11.19
C GLN A 620 16.01 9.07 11.28
N VAL A 621 15.30 9.44 12.36
CA VAL A 621 14.81 10.82 12.56
C VAL A 621 15.97 11.82 12.56
N TYR A 622 17.08 11.50 13.23
CA TYR A 622 18.28 12.35 13.21
C TYR A 622 18.86 12.50 11.79
N VAL A 623 18.97 11.39 11.05
CA VAL A 623 19.47 11.39 9.67
C VAL A 623 18.58 12.20 8.74
N ASP A 624 17.26 12.08 8.87
CA ASP A 624 16.31 12.87 8.07
C ASP A 624 16.39 14.36 8.40
N THR A 625 16.55 14.69 9.69
CA THR A 625 16.79 16.09 10.11
C THR A 625 18.09 16.63 9.53
N CYS A 626 19.18 15.85 9.52
CA CYS A 626 20.43 16.23 8.85
C CYS A 626 20.27 16.42 7.34
N LYS A 627 19.44 15.58 6.71
CA LYS A 627 19.15 15.66 5.28
C LYS A 627 18.40 16.93 4.92
N ASN A 628 17.47 17.37 5.78
CA ASN A 628 16.77 18.65 5.63
C ASN A 628 17.73 19.85 5.68
N GLU A 629 18.87 19.72 6.38
CA GLU A 629 19.98 20.68 6.39
C GLU A 629 20.99 20.50 5.23
N GLY A 630 20.69 19.64 4.26
CA GLY A 630 21.52 19.39 3.08
C GLY A 630 22.69 18.43 3.31
N ILE A 631 22.72 17.70 4.44
CA ILE A 631 23.78 16.73 4.76
C ILE A 631 23.24 15.30 4.60
N THR A 632 23.74 14.57 3.61
CA THR A 632 23.41 13.14 3.42
C THR A 632 24.37 12.25 4.22
N ILE A 633 23.81 11.33 5.02
CA ILE A 633 24.57 10.39 5.86
C ILE A 633 24.19 8.96 5.48
N THR A 634 25.11 8.19 4.89
CA THR A 634 24.93 6.75 4.67
C THR A 634 25.16 6.00 5.98
N TRP A 635 24.10 5.57 6.66
CA TRP A 635 24.19 5.07 8.04
C TRP A 635 23.83 3.60 8.23
N ARG A 636 22.89 3.06 7.45
CA ARG A 636 22.46 1.65 7.51
C ARG A 636 23.53 0.70 6.98
N ASN A 637 23.52 -0.52 7.48
CA ASN A 637 24.25 -1.64 6.91
C ASN A 637 23.57 -2.97 7.29
N SER A 638 24.10 -4.10 6.82
CA SER A 638 23.50 -5.43 7.05
C SER A 638 23.39 -5.86 8.52
N THR A 639 24.09 -5.18 9.45
CA THR A 639 24.10 -5.51 10.88
C THR A 639 23.61 -4.35 11.77
N PHE A 640 23.39 -3.16 11.20
CA PHE A 640 22.92 -1.98 11.91
C PHE A 640 21.75 -1.35 11.17
N CYS A 641 20.55 -1.61 11.68
CA CYS A 641 19.28 -1.10 11.17
C CYS A 641 19.13 -1.30 9.64
N PRO A 642 19.16 -2.54 9.11
CA PRO A 642 18.88 -2.77 7.70
C PRO A 642 17.42 -2.40 7.37
N LEU A 643 17.18 -1.88 6.17
CA LEU A 643 15.84 -1.61 5.65
C LEU A 643 15.51 -2.68 4.60
N PRO A 644 14.65 -3.68 4.91
CA PRO A 644 14.27 -4.70 3.94
C PRO A 644 13.37 -4.10 2.86
N CYS A 645 13.69 -4.40 1.60
CA CYS A 645 12.89 -3.98 0.45
C CYS A 645 12.08 -5.16 -0.11
N SER A 646 10.94 -4.85 -0.73
CA SER A 646 10.07 -5.84 -1.36
C SER A 646 10.78 -6.58 -2.50
N THR A 647 10.22 -7.69 -2.96
CA THR A 647 10.70 -8.39 -4.16
C THR A 647 10.75 -7.43 -5.36
N HIS A 648 11.82 -7.50 -6.17
CA HIS A 648 12.07 -6.61 -7.31
C HIS A 648 12.29 -5.14 -6.93
N SER A 649 12.83 -4.90 -5.74
CA SER A 649 13.27 -3.58 -5.29
C SER A 649 14.52 -3.69 -4.44
N HIS A 650 15.31 -2.63 -4.39
CA HIS A 650 16.54 -2.54 -3.61
C HIS A 650 16.60 -1.28 -2.77
N TYR A 651 17.42 -1.32 -1.72
CA TYR A 651 17.67 -0.17 -0.85
C TYR A 651 18.56 0.86 -1.55
N THR A 652 18.24 2.13 -1.41
CA THR A 652 19.05 3.27 -1.84
C THR A 652 19.02 4.40 -0.82
N ASP A 653 20.15 5.08 -0.62
CA ASP A 653 20.24 6.28 0.23
C ASP A 653 19.51 7.50 -0.40
N CYS A 654 19.14 7.40 -1.68
CA CYS A 654 18.65 8.50 -2.50
C CYS A 654 17.59 8.02 -3.50
N ALA A 655 16.46 7.55 -2.98
CA ALA A 655 15.28 7.24 -3.78
C ALA A 655 14.69 8.51 -4.38
N SER A 656 14.32 8.46 -5.66
CA SER A 656 13.68 9.55 -6.38
C SER A 656 12.38 10.00 -5.68
N PRO A 657 12.10 11.31 -5.58
CA PRO A 657 10.82 11.83 -5.10
C PRO A 657 9.69 11.65 -6.12
N CYS A 658 10.04 11.27 -7.35
CA CYS A 658 9.11 10.94 -8.41
C CYS A 658 9.42 9.52 -8.91
N PRO A 659 9.11 8.45 -8.15
CA PRO A 659 9.35 7.09 -8.64
C PRO A 659 8.47 6.80 -9.86
N SER A 660 8.96 6.00 -10.82
CA SER A 660 8.11 5.50 -11.90
C SER A 660 7.02 4.61 -11.30
N THR A 661 5.77 4.90 -11.64
CA THR A 661 4.60 4.18 -11.11
C THR A 661 3.82 3.55 -12.25
N CYS A 662 2.90 2.63 -11.94
CA CYS A 662 1.94 2.14 -12.95
C CYS A 662 1.08 3.23 -13.57
N ASN A 663 0.96 4.37 -12.89
CA ASN A 663 0.17 5.50 -13.32
C ASN A 663 0.94 6.42 -14.26
N ASP A 664 2.20 6.66 -13.95
CA ASP A 664 3.10 7.44 -14.78
C ASP A 664 4.48 6.78 -14.78
N ILE A 665 4.75 6.04 -15.86
CA ILE A 665 6.04 5.38 -16.08
C ILE A 665 7.15 6.40 -16.32
N PHE A 666 6.80 7.62 -16.71
CA PHE A 666 7.71 8.72 -17.04
C PHE A 666 7.92 9.70 -15.87
N ALA A 667 7.27 9.49 -14.72
CA ALA A 667 7.35 10.39 -13.56
C ALA A 667 8.80 10.71 -13.12
N SER A 668 9.66 9.69 -13.08
CA SER A 668 11.09 9.82 -12.78
C SER A 668 11.83 10.75 -13.73
N SER A 669 11.45 10.72 -14.99
CA SER A 669 12.07 11.49 -16.07
C SER A 669 11.56 12.95 -16.09
N LEU A 670 10.30 13.17 -15.72
CA LEU A 670 9.63 14.47 -15.67
C LEU A 670 9.89 15.22 -14.35
N CYS A 671 10.50 14.55 -13.38
CA CYS A 671 10.73 15.10 -12.04
C CYS A 671 11.51 16.43 -12.10
N GLU A 672 10.91 17.48 -11.56
CA GLU A 672 11.54 18.81 -11.43
C GLU A 672 12.45 18.88 -10.19
N LYS A 673 12.35 17.90 -9.27
CA LYS A 673 13.03 17.84 -7.96
C LYS A 673 14.22 16.87 -7.93
N THR A 674 14.98 16.74 -9.03
CA THR A 674 16.05 15.72 -9.16
C THR A 674 17.19 15.81 -8.15
N GLY A 675 17.38 16.96 -7.50
CA GLY A 675 18.37 17.15 -6.43
C GLY A 675 17.84 16.86 -5.01
N GLN A 676 16.55 16.62 -4.85
CA GLN A 676 15.91 16.23 -3.60
C GLN A 676 15.65 14.73 -3.66
N CYS A 677 16.07 13.97 -2.67
CA CYS A 677 15.80 12.54 -2.59
C CYS A 677 15.66 12.11 -1.13
N THR A 678 15.06 10.96 -0.88
CA THR A 678 14.87 10.40 0.47
C THR A 678 15.43 8.99 0.53
N GLU A 679 15.90 8.55 1.69
CA GLU A 679 16.30 7.16 1.88
C GLU A 679 15.07 6.24 1.73
N GLY A 680 15.23 5.07 1.10
CA GLY A 680 14.12 4.13 0.94
C GLY A 680 14.40 2.99 -0.04
N CYS A 681 13.32 2.33 -0.45
CA CYS A 681 13.36 1.28 -1.46
C CYS A 681 13.02 1.85 -2.83
N GLU A 682 13.78 1.45 -3.85
CA GLU A 682 13.57 1.82 -5.25
C GLU A 682 13.32 0.54 -6.06
N CYS A 683 12.38 0.59 -7.01
CA CYS A 683 12.10 -0.54 -7.87
C CYS A 683 13.30 -0.85 -8.78
N ASP A 684 13.54 -2.14 -9.01
CA ASP A 684 14.57 -2.57 -9.96
C ASP A 684 14.18 -2.20 -11.40
N ASP A 685 15.17 -2.16 -12.31
CA ASP A 685 14.93 -1.84 -13.72
C ASP A 685 13.83 -2.71 -14.34
N ASN A 686 12.93 -2.09 -15.10
CA ASN A 686 11.72 -2.68 -15.71
C ASN A 686 10.57 -3.03 -14.75
N TYR A 687 10.67 -2.66 -13.48
CA TYR A 687 9.56 -2.70 -12.53
C TYR A 687 9.10 -1.28 -12.20
N VAL A 688 7.80 -1.13 -11.93
CA VAL A 688 7.20 0.14 -11.54
C VAL A 688 6.43 0.00 -10.24
N LEU A 689 6.33 1.09 -9.49
CA LEU A 689 5.64 1.09 -8.21
C LEU A 689 4.12 1.02 -8.43
N SER A 690 3.50 0.03 -7.78
CA SER A 690 2.06 -0.23 -7.77
C SER A 690 1.63 -0.50 -6.33
N ASN A 691 0.99 0.47 -5.69
CA ASN A 691 0.49 0.35 -4.31
C ASN A 691 1.55 -0.20 -3.33
N GLY A 692 2.73 0.42 -3.32
CA GLY A 692 3.85 0.03 -2.43
C GLY A 692 4.64 -1.21 -2.87
N LYS A 693 4.27 -1.88 -3.98
CA LYS A 693 4.97 -3.05 -4.51
C LYS A 693 5.54 -2.77 -5.91
N CYS A 694 6.71 -3.31 -6.20
CA CYS A 694 7.30 -3.22 -7.53
C CYS A 694 6.78 -4.36 -8.41
N VAL A 695 6.07 -4.00 -9.48
CA VAL A 695 5.45 -4.96 -10.41
C VAL A 695 5.92 -4.71 -11.84
N PRO A 696 5.97 -5.74 -12.70
CA PRO A 696 6.15 -5.54 -14.14
C PRO A 696 5.03 -4.69 -14.73
N LEU A 697 5.30 -3.94 -15.81
CA LEU A 697 4.29 -3.12 -16.51
C LEU A 697 3.02 -3.90 -16.90
N SER A 698 3.16 -5.18 -17.23
CA SER A 698 2.02 -6.06 -17.58
C SER A 698 1.09 -6.41 -16.43
N ASP A 699 1.51 -6.17 -15.18
CA ASP A 699 0.71 -6.40 -13.97
C ASP A 699 0.28 -5.06 -13.33
N CYS A 700 0.33 -3.96 -14.09
CA CYS A 700 -0.23 -2.69 -13.66
C CYS A 700 -1.75 -2.71 -13.53
N GLY A 701 -2.24 -1.91 -12.60
CA GLY A 701 -3.63 -1.79 -12.23
C GLY A 701 -4.49 -0.95 -13.19
N CYS A 702 -5.63 -0.50 -12.70
CA CYS A 702 -6.64 0.23 -13.46
C CYS A 702 -6.94 1.58 -12.79
N ARG A 703 -7.45 2.54 -13.58
CA ARG A 703 -8.00 3.81 -13.08
C ARG A 703 -9.47 3.94 -13.43
N ASP A 704 -10.26 4.41 -12.47
CA ASP A 704 -11.66 4.79 -12.72
C ASP A 704 -11.78 6.25 -13.18
N ASP A 705 -13.02 6.71 -13.37
CA ASP A 705 -13.31 8.06 -13.86
C ASP A 705 -12.98 9.17 -12.86
N ASP A 706 -12.92 8.84 -11.57
CA ASP A 706 -12.54 9.74 -10.46
C ASP A 706 -11.03 9.71 -10.19
N ASN A 707 -10.26 9.06 -11.08
CA ASN A 707 -8.81 8.91 -11.03
C ASN A 707 -8.32 8.05 -9.84
N ASN A 708 -9.16 7.16 -9.32
CA ASN A 708 -8.77 6.19 -8.30
C ASN A 708 -7.99 5.04 -8.93
N TYR A 709 -6.82 4.75 -8.39
CA TYR A 709 -6.02 3.61 -8.80
C TYR A 709 -6.43 2.34 -8.04
N TYR A 710 -6.59 1.24 -8.77
CA TYR A 710 -6.86 -0.09 -8.23
C TYR A 710 -5.82 -1.07 -8.73
N SER A 711 -5.32 -1.95 -7.87
CA SER A 711 -4.27 -2.91 -8.26
C SER A 711 -4.83 -3.97 -9.22
N ALA A 712 -3.99 -4.57 -10.06
CA ALA A 712 -4.44 -5.62 -10.98
C ALA A 712 -5.06 -6.81 -10.22
N GLY A 713 -6.28 -7.19 -10.60
CA GLY A 713 -7.08 -8.24 -9.94
C GLY A 713 -7.95 -7.74 -8.78
N GLU A 714 -7.74 -6.51 -8.29
CA GLU A 714 -8.49 -5.93 -7.18
C GLU A 714 -9.98 -5.82 -7.50
N THR A 715 -10.82 -6.12 -6.51
CA THR A 715 -12.27 -5.96 -6.58
C THR A 715 -12.75 -4.96 -5.55
N TRP A 716 -13.69 -4.10 -5.92
CA TRP A 716 -14.31 -3.14 -5.02
C TRP A 716 -15.80 -2.99 -5.29
N ILE A 717 -16.48 -2.36 -4.34
CA ILE A 717 -17.89 -2.02 -4.40
C ILE A 717 -18.00 -0.49 -4.53
N THR A 718 -18.85 -0.01 -5.44
CA THR A 718 -19.05 1.42 -5.68
C THR A 718 -19.95 2.07 -4.59
N PRO A 719 -20.03 3.41 -4.53
CA PRO A 719 -20.90 4.11 -3.59
C PRO A 719 -22.34 3.59 -3.61
N HIS A 720 -22.97 3.57 -2.42
CA HIS A 720 -24.29 2.96 -2.18
C HIS A 720 -24.39 1.46 -2.49
N CYS A 721 -23.24 0.79 -2.65
CA CYS A 721 -23.14 -0.62 -2.99
C CYS A 721 -23.86 -1.01 -4.29
N ALA A 722 -23.90 -0.09 -5.26
CA ALA A 722 -24.66 -0.22 -6.50
C ALA A 722 -24.02 -1.16 -7.54
N GLN A 723 -22.69 -1.26 -7.55
CA GLN A 723 -21.96 -2.10 -8.49
C GLN A 723 -20.75 -2.75 -7.81
N ARG A 724 -20.40 -3.95 -8.27
CA ARG A 724 -19.16 -4.65 -7.93
C ARG A 724 -18.24 -4.60 -9.15
N CYS A 725 -17.08 -4.00 -8.97
CA CYS A 725 -16.09 -3.77 -10.02
C CYS A 725 -14.85 -4.62 -9.77
N GLN A 726 -14.15 -4.96 -10.85
CA GLN A 726 -12.86 -5.63 -10.82
C GLN A 726 -11.90 -4.98 -11.82
N CYS A 727 -10.67 -4.75 -11.39
CA CYS A 727 -9.58 -4.37 -12.26
C CYS A 727 -8.98 -5.62 -12.92
N GLN A 728 -9.06 -5.71 -14.25
CA GLN A 728 -8.43 -6.79 -15.02
C GLN A 728 -6.94 -6.49 -15.26
N LYS A 729 -6.12 -7.53 -15.45
CA LYS A 729 -4.67 -7.39 -15.69
C LYS A 729 -4.28 -6.54 -16.91
N ASN A 730 -5.22 -6.28 -17.82
CA ASN A 730 -5.01 -5.43 -18.98
C ASN A 730 -5.41 -3.95 -18.73
N GLY A 731 -5.56 -3.54 -17.46
CA GLY A 731 -5.96 -2.19 -17.10
C GLY A 731 -7.46 -1.88 -17.29
N VAL A 732 -8.29 -2.88 -17.63
CA VAL A 732 -9.71 -2.69 -17.89
C VAL A 732 -10.54 -2.91 -16.62
N ILE A 733 -11.39 -1.95 -16.29
CA ILE A 733 -12.38 -2.08 -15.21
C ILE A 733 -13.64 -2.76 -15.75
N THR A 734 -14.06 -3.84 -15.09
CA THR A 734 -15.33 -4.50 -15.38
C THR A 734 -16.24 -4.41 -14.15
N CYS A 735 -17.39 -3.75 -14.30
CA CYS A 735 -18.39 -3.62 -13.25
C CYS A 735 -19.65 -4.44 -13.58
N LYS A 736 -20.27 -4.99 -12.54
CA LYS A 736 -21.57 -5.67 -12.60
C LYS A 736 -22.51 -5.03 -11.58
N ASP A 737 -23.79 -4.94 -11.92
CA ASP A 737 -24.82 -4.49 -10.98
C ASP A 737 -24.76 -5.33 -9.70
N TYR A 738 -24.81 -4.65 -8.57
CA TYR A 738 -24.66 -5.24 -7.25
C TYR A 738 -25.61 -4.54 -6.27
N ALA A 739 -26.00 -5.27 -5.25
CA ALA A 739 -26.74 -4.74 -4.12
C ALA A 739 -26.45 -5.63 -2.93
N CYS A 740 -26.40 -5.04 -1.74
CA CYS A 740 -26.34 -5.81 -0.50
C CYS A 740 -27.58 -6.70 -0.37
N ASP A 741 -27.40 -7.90 0.18
CA ASP A 741 -28.52 -8.77 0.49
C ASP A 741 -29.45 -8.10 1.53
N SER A 742 -30.69 -8.57 1.61
CA SER A 742 -31.64 -8.20 2.68
C SER A 742 -31.09 -8.34 4.10
N GLN A 743 -30.10 -9.21 4.31
CA GLN A 743 -29.42 -9.44 5.59
C GLN A 743 -28.13 -8.64 5.73
N GLU A 744 -27.86 -7.69 4.85
CA GLU A 744 -26.66 -6.85 4.86
C GLU A 744 -27.04 -5.36 4.83
N THR A 745 -26.12 -4.54 5.31
CA THR A 745 -26.21 -3.08 5.21
C THR A 745 -24.96 -2.54 4.53
N CYS A 746 -25.14 -1.64 3.57
CA CYS A 746 -24.03 -0.97 2.92
C CYS A 746 -23.39 0.04 3.90
N VAL A 747 -22.13 -0.20 4.25
CA VAL A 747 -21.35 0.66 5.14
C VAL A 747 -19.99 0.93 4.53
N ILE A 748 -19.31 1.97 5.01
CA ILE A 748 -17.88 2.17 4.75
C ILE A 748 -17.14 1.56 5.94
N LYS A 749 -16.28 0.56 5.69
CA LYS A 749 -15.42 -0.04 6.71
C LYS A 749 -14.00 -0.06 6.18
N ASN A 750 -13.05 0.49 6.95
CA ASN A 750 -11.65 0.67 6.55
C ASN A 750 -11.50 1.42 5.20
N GLY A 751 -12.36 2.41 4.97
CA GLY A 751 -12.38 3.22 3.76
C GLY A 751 -12.94 2.54 2.49
N LYS A 752 -13.36 1.27 2.56
CA LYS A 752 -13.99 0.57 1.43
C LYS A 752 -15.50 0.42 1.66
N HIS A 753 -16.29 0.61 0.61
CA HIS A 753 -17.70 0.24 0.63
C HIS A 753 -17.84 -1.26 0.76
N LYS A 754 -18.72 -1.69 1.66
CA LYS A 754 -18.91 -3.10 1.96
C LYS A 754 -20.34 -3.37 2.41
N CYS A 755 -20.86 -4.51 1.97
CA CYS A 755 -22.07 -5.06 2.55
C CYS A 755 -21.70 -5.76 3.86
N ASN A 756 -22.03 -5.11 4.98
CA ASN A 756 -21.76 -5.65 6.30
C ASN A 756 -22.96 -6.49 6.77
N PRO A 757 -22.75 -7.74 7.22
CA PRO A 757 -23.82 -8.58 7.71
C PRO A 757 -24.55 -7.95 8.91
N THR A 758 -25.86 -8.14 8.96
CA THR A 758 -26.73 -7.65 10.06
C THR A 758 -26.72 -8.58 11.27
N GLY A 759 -26.20 -9.81 11.13
CA GLY A 759 -26.17 -10.78 12.21
C GLY A 759 -25.26 -11.98 11.94
N PHE A 760 -25.00 -12.75 12.99
CA PHE A 760 -24.13 -13.92 12.96
C PHE A 760 -24.74 -15.07 13.78
N LYS A 761 -24.41 -16.31 13.42
CA LYS A 761 -24.63 -17.50 14.25
C LYS A 761 -23.32 -18.20 14.54
N LYS A 762 -23.28 -18.93 15.65
CA LYS A 762 -22.12 -19.68 16.12
C LYS A 762 -22.43 -21.17 16.12
N CYS A 763 -21.48 -21.98 15.64
CA CYS A 763 -21.37 -23.40 15.88
C CYS A 763 -20.23 -23.63 16.88
N TRP A 764 -20.48 -24.42 17.90
CA TRP A 764 -19.54 -24.70 18.98
C TRP A 764 -19.10 -26.15 18.91
N ILE A 765 -17.82 -26.40 19.17
CA ILE A 765 -17.23 -27.73 19.26
C ILE A 765 -16.43 -27.75 20.56
N MET A 766 -16.86 -28.52 21.53
CA MET A 766 -16.30 -28.49 22.90
C MET A 766 -15.98 -29.90 23.38
N GLY A 767 -14.88 -30.10 24.09
CA GLY A 767 -14.64 -31.37 24.77
C GLY A 767 -14.41 -32.53 23.80
N ASP A 768 -15.15 -33.61 24.00
CA ASP A 768 -14.85 -34.93 23.47
C ASP A 768 -15.76 -35.46 22.33
N PRO A 769 -15.93 -34.78 21.19
CA PRO A 769 -16.49 -33.45 21.02
C PRO A 769 -18.03 -33.41 21.14
N HIS A 770 -18.52 -32.35 21.77
CA HIS A 770 -19.90 -31.89 21.79
C HIS A 770 -20.08 -30.75 20.81
N TYR A 771 -21.10 -30.86 19.98
CA TYR A 771 -21.41 -29.90 18.95
C TYR A 771 -22.67 -29.13 19.32
N THR A 772 -22.65 -27.82 19.08
CA THR A 772 -23.88 -27.03 18.93
C THR A 772 -23.91 -26.51 17.50
N THR A 773 -24.94 -26.85 16.74
CA THR A 773 -25.12 -26.37 15.36
C THR A 773 -25.45 -24.89 15.31
N PHE A 774 -25.41 -24.28 14.11
CA PHE A 774 -25.77 -22.87 13.91
C PHE A 774 -27.20 -22.53 14.35
N ASP A 775 -28.10 -23.52 14.32
CA ASP A 775 -29.50 -23.36 14.70
C ASP A 775 -29.79 -23.79 16.15
N GLY A 776 -28.75 -24.24 16.87
CA GLY A 776 -28.81 -24.53 18.30
C GLY A 776 -29.09 -25.99 18.66
N LEU A 777 -29.05 -26.93 17.70
CA LEU A 777 -29.12 -28.36 18.00
C LEU A 777 -27.82 -28.81 18.68
N VAL A 778 -27.95 -29.47 19.83
CA VAL A 778 -26.82 -30.06 20.54
C VAL A 778 -26.70 -31.54 20.18
N HIS A 779 -25.49 -32.00 19.81
CA HIS A 779 -25.22 -33.42 19.55
C HIS A 779 -23.80 -33.84 19.96
N HIS A 780 -23.62 -35.15 20.20
CA HIS A 780 -22.42 -35.73 20.82
C HIS A 780 -21.80 -36.81 19.90
N PHE A 781 -21.45 -36.41 18.67
CA PHE A 781 -20.91 -37.35 17.68
C PHE A 781 -19.45 -37.75 17.96
N GLN A 782 -19.22 -39.06 18.19
CA GLN A 782 -17.92 -39.64 18.55
C GLN A 782 -17.10 -40.16 17.35
N GLY A 783 -17.02 -39.37 16.28
CA GLY A 783 -16.33 -39.77 15.05
C GLY A 783 -14.80 -39.87 15.21
N LYS A 784 -14.17 -40.88 14.60
CA LYS A 784 -12.72 -41.20 14.77
C LYS A 784 -11.76 -40.69 13.68
N TYR A 785 -12.28 -39.89 12.76
CA TYR A 785 -11.61 -39.52 11.50
C TYR A 785 -11.73 -38.03 11.23
N LYS A 786 -11.52 -37.65 9.97
CA LYS A 786 -11.75 -36.30 9.49
C LYS A 786 -13.19 -36.14 8.99
N TYR A 787 -13.85 -35.08 9.44
CA TYR A 787 -15.24 -34.76 9.09
C TYR A 787 -15.38 -33.32 8.62
N ILE A 788 -16.38 -33.06 7.77
CA ILE A 788 -16.78 -31.70 7.43
C ILE A 788 -17.52 -31.08 8.62
N LEU A 789 -16.91 -30.08 9.24
CA LEU A 789 -17.56 -29.29 10.30
C LEU A 789 -18.58 -28.35 9.68
N ALA A 790 -18.14 -27.55 8.71
CA ALA A 790 -18.99 -26.69 7.92
C ALA A 790 -18.34 -26.44 6.55
N GLN A 791 -19.12 -26.57 5.48
CA GLN A 791 -18.71 -26.17 4.14
C GLN A 791 -19.88 -25.50 3.43
N THR A 792 -19.57 -24.66 2.45
CA THR A 792 -20.62 -24.10 1.58
C THR A 792 -21.17 -25.18 0.65
N ILE A 793 -22.47 -25.11 0.35
CA ILE A 793 -23.11 -26.01 -0.63
C ILE A 793 -22.52 -25.85 -2.04
N PRO A 794 -22.58 -26.88 -2.91
CA PRO A 794 -22.00 -26.81 -4.26
C PRO A 794 -22.58 -25.71 -5.17
N ASN A 795 -23.85 -25.33 -4.99
CA ASN A 795 -24.54 -24.33 -5.81
C ASN A 795 -24.61 -22.98 -5.07
N LEU A 796 -23.44 -22.44 -4.70
CA LEU A 796 -23.33 -21.14 -4.05
C LEU A 796 -23.49 -20.00 -5.09
N PRO A 797 -24.20 -18.90 -4.79
CA PRO A 797 -24.23 -17.74 -5.67
C PRO A 797 -22.85 -17.08 -5.74
N ASP A 798 -22.50 -16.51 -6.89
CA ASP A 798 -21.22 -15.79 -7.11
C ASP A 798 -21.02 -14.59 -6.17
N THR A 799 -22.07 -14.15 -5.45
CA THR A 799 -21.99 -13.07 -4.46
C THR A 799 -21.33 -13.49 -3.16
N LEU A 800 -21.30 -14.79 -2.83
CA LEU A 800 -20.76 -15.36 -1.60
C LEU A 800 -19.46 -16.13 -1.86
N THR A 801 -18.53 -16.06 -0.92
CA THR A 801 -17.24 -16.77 -0.98
C THR A 801 -17.40 -18.22 -0.53
N GLN A 802 -16.85 -19.15 -1.31
CA GLN A 802 -16.79 -20.58 -0.96
C GLN A 802 -15.75 -20.84 0.12
N PHE A 803 -16.06 -21.72 1.07
CA PHE A 803 -15.13 -22.21 2.07
C PHE A 803 -15.44 -23.66 2.47
N SER A 804 -14.45 -24.34 3.05
CA SER A 804 -14.60 -25.64 3.71
C SER A 804 -13.78 -25.69 4.99
N ILE A 805 -14.39 -26.21 6.05
CA ILE A 805 -13.78 -26.40 7.37
C ILE A 805 -13.88 -27.88 7.73
N GLU A 806 -12.74 -28.52 7.82
CA GLU A 806 -12.62 -29.93 8.19
C GLU A 806 -12.06 -30.04 9.63
N GLY A 807 -12.66 -30.91 10.43
CA GLY A 807 -12.20 -31.23 11.79
C GLY A 807 -11.66 -32.64 11.83
N MET A 808 -10.44 -32.82 12.36
CA MET A 808 -9.82 -34.12 12.54
C MET A 808 -9.94 -34.54 14.00
N ASN A 809 -10.76 -35.57 14.26
CA ASN A 809 -10.96 -36.12 15.59
C ASN A 809 -10.00 -37.29 15.83
N TYR A 810 -9.48 -37.42 17.05
CA TYR A 810 -8.60 -38.51 17.47
C TYR A 810 -9.19 -39.31 18.64
N PRO A 811 -9.11 -40.65 18.64
CA PRO A 811 -9.55 -41.46 19.77
C PRO A 811 -8.67 -41.24 21.01
N LEU A 812 -9.29 -41.18 22.19
CA LEU A 812 -8.56 -41.16 23.46
C LEU A 812 -7.78 -42.47 23.67
N PRO A 813 -6.49 -42.41 24.08
CA PRO A 813 -5.64 -43.61 24.21
C PRO A 813 -6.20 -44.69 25.13
N LEU A 814 -6.85 -44.28 26.23
CA LEU A 814 -7.40 -45.19 27.25
C LEU A 814 -8.87 -45.55 27.00
N SER A 815 -9.57 -44.82 26.14
CA SER A 815 -10.98 -45.05 25.82
C SER A 815 -11.24 -44.78 24.33
N ARG A 816 -10.95 -45.77 23.48
CA ARG A 816 -11.02 -45.65 22.00
C ARG A 816 -12.43 -45.40 21.43
N HIS A 817 -13.45 -45.35 22.27
CA HIS A 817 -14.83 -45.05 21.90
C HIS A 817 -15.13 -43.55 21.98
N ILE A 818 -14.22 -42.78 22.60
CA ILE A 818 -14.34 -41.35 22.82
C ILE A 818 -13.28 -40.66 21.99
N THR A 819 -13.62 -39.56 21.34
CA THR A 819 -12.70 -38.83 20.48
C THR A 819 -12.57 -37.38 20.91
N TYR A 820 -11.58 -36.65 20.41
CA TYR A 820 -11.46 -35.21 20.65
C TYR A 820 -10.95 -34.52 19.38
N LEU A 821 -11.30 -33.25 19.20
CA LEU A 821 -10.83 -32.46 18.06
C LEU A 821 -9.33 -32.18 18.20
N LYS A 822 -8.51 -32.68 17.28
CA LYS A 822 -7.05 -32.49 17.30
C LYS A 822 -6.59 -31.34 16.41
N GLU A 823 -7.23 -31.19 15.25
CA GLU A 823 -6.79 -30.29 14.20
C GLU A 823 -7.98 -29.79 13.37
N ILE A 824 -7.89 -28.55 12.89
CA ILE A 824 -8.87 -27.93 12.00
C ILE A 824 -8.15 -27.51 10.73
N LEU A 825 -8.69 -27.90 9.58
CA LEU A 825 -8.26 -27.47 8.26
C LEU A 825 -9.29 -26.51 7.67
N ILE A 826 -8.87 -25.30 7.32
CA ILE A 826 -9.70 -24.27 6.71
C ILE A 826 -9.20 -24.02 5.29
N ASN A 827 -10.08 -24.16 4.31
CA ASN A 827 -9.83 -23.82 2.92
C ASN A 827 -10.68 -22.60 2.56
N VAL A 828 -10.04 -21.47 2.25
CA VAL A 828 -10.71 -20.20 1.92
C VAL A 828 -9.79 -19.31 1.09
N TYR A 829 -10.33 -18.59 0.10
CA TYR A 829 -9.56 -17.74 -0.83
C TYR A 829 -8.36 -18.44 -1.51
N GLY A 830 -8.43 -19.75 -1.72
CA GLY A 830 -7.33 -20.53 -2.30
C GLY A 830 -6.17 -20.84 -1.33
N HIS A 831 -6.25 -20.38 -0.08
CA HIS A 831 -5.29 -20.70 0.97
C HIS A 831 -5.79 -21.86 1.84
N THR A 832 -4.83 -22.66 2.31
CA THR A 832 -5.06 -23.74 3.28
C THR A 832 -4.46 -23.34 4.62
N VAL A 833 -5.32 -23.07 5.60
CA VAL A 833 -4.92 -22.74 6.97
C VAL A 833 -5.20 -23.94 7.86
N ARG A 834 -4.26 -24.30 8.72
CA ARG A 834 -4.39 -25.47 9.59
C ARG A 834 -4.05 -25.10 11.03
N PHE A 835 -5.02 -25.28 11.91
CA PHE A 835 -4.88 -25.06 13.35
C PHE A 835 -4.66 -26.39 14.04
N ARG A 836 -3.51 -26.54 14.72
CA ARG A 836 -3.10 -27.79 15.38
C ARG A 836 -2.97 -27.60 16.88
N GLN A 837 -2.87 -28.73 17.58
CA GLN A 837 -2.61 -28.72 19.02
C GLN A 837 -1.37 -27.89 19.39
N LYS A 838 -1.34 -27.40 20.62
CA LYS A 838 -0.34 -26.43 21.13
C LYS A 838 -0.32 -25.12 20.32
N ARG A 839 -1.49 -24.75 19.77
CA ARG A 839 -1.73 -23.48 19.05
C ARG A 839 -0.80 -23.26 17.85
N GLN A 840 -0.39 -24.34 17.18
CA GLN A 840 0.47 -24.24 15.99
C GLN A 840 -0.38 -23.92 14.76
N VAL A 841 0.07 -22.94 13.96
CA VAL A 841 -0.58 -22.55 12.70
C VAL A 841 0.31 -22.95 11.53
N LEU A 842 -0.28 -23.67 10.57
CA LEU A 842 0.34 -23.90 9.26
C LEU A 842 -0.46 -23.15 8.20
N LEU A 843 0.22 -22.34 7.40
CA LEU A 843 -0.31 -21.59 6.28
C LEU A 843 0.30 -22.13 4.99
N ASP A 844 -0.52 -22.69 4.12
CA ASP A 844 -0.10 -23.34 2.86
C ASP A 844 1.02 -24.37 3.05
N GLY A 845 0.97 -25.07 4.19
CA GLY A 845 1.95 -26.08 4.60
C GLY A 845 3.18 -25.54 5.35
N VAL A 846 3.36 -24.22 5.45
CA VAL A 846 4.49 -23.59 6.18
C VAL A 846 4.08 -23.22 7.60
N ARG A 847 4.93 -23.49 8.59
CA ARG A 847 4.73 -23.03 9.97
C ARG A 847 4.88 -21.51 10.06
N VAL A 848 3.93 -20.85 10.69
CA VAL A 848 3.92 -19.39 10.88
C VAL A 848 3.53 -19.01 12.30
N ILE A 849 3.99 -17.84 12.74
CA ILE A 849 3.65 -17.24 14.04
C ILE A 849 2.64 -16.12 13.78
N PRO A 850 1.40 -16.19 14.29
CA PRO A 850 0.44 -15.09 14.17
C PRO A 850 0.95 -13.81 14.87
N PRO A 851 0.60 -12.61 14.38
CA PRO A 851 -0.38 -12.33 13.33
C PRO A 851 0.19 -12.51 11.90
N VAL A 852 -0.64 -13.02 10.99
CA VAL A 852 -0.32 -13.12 9.55
C VAL A 852 -1.55 -12.79 8.69
N ARG A 853 -1.32 -12.24 7.49
CA ARG A 853 -2.36 -11.88 6.52
C ARG A 853 -2.06 -12.45 5.13
N PRO A 854 -2.43 -13.71 4.83
CA PRO A 854 -2.13 -14.33 3.54
C PRO A 854 -2.88 -13.71 2.35
N HIS A 855 -4.02 -13.08 2.63
CA HIS A 855 -4.90 -12.44 1.65
C HIS A 855 -5.52 -11.20 2.31
N GLU A 856 -5.88 -10.15 1.54
CA GLU A 856 -6.51 -8.93 2.10
C GLU A 856 -7.77 -9.24 2.93
N GLY A 857 -8.52 -10.25 2.50
CA GLY A 857 -9.72 -10.75 3.17
C GLY A 857 -9.48 -11.81 4.26
N ILE A 858 -8.24 -12.13 4.66
CA ILE A 858 -7.92 -13.10 5.74
C ILE A 858 -7.01 -12.45 6.78
N ARG A 859 -7.41 -12.46 8.05
CA ARG A 859 -6.56 -12.13 9.20
C ARG A 859 -6.43 -13.34 10.11
N ILE A 860 -5.22 -13.77 10.39
CA ILE A 860 -4.94 -14.82 11.39
C ILE A 860 -4.18 -14.16 12.53
N TYR A 861 -4.67 -14.31 13.76
CA TYR A 861 -4.12 -13.64 14.94
C TYR A 861 -4.41 -14.44 16.21
N GLN A 862 -3.84 -14.02 17.34
CA GLN A 862 -4.11 -14.61 18.65
C GLN A 862 -4.91 -13.67 19.54
N ARG A 863 -5.83 -14.21 20.35
CA ARG A 863 -6.44 -13.49 21.49
C ARG A 863 -6.39 -14.36 22.73
N ALA A 864 -5.77 -13.84 23.78
CA ALA A 864 -5.49 -14.55 25.02
C ALA A 864 -4.94 -15.97 24.78
N THR A 865 -5.74 -17.01 24.99
CA THR A 865 -5.33 -18.41 24.91
C THR A 865 -5.72 -19.10 23.59
N ARG A 866 -6.26 -18.37 22.61
CA ARG A 866 -6.83 -18.94 21.37
C ARG A 866 -6.23 -18.31 20.12
N ILE A 867 -6.15 -19.09 19.05
CA ILE A 867 -5.84 -18.64 17.69
C ILE A 867 -7.12 -18.42 16.90
N TYR A 868 -7.14 -17.40 16.07
CA TYR A 868 -8.30 -16.94 15.31
C TYR A 868 -7.98 -16.80 13.84
N LEU A 869 -8.98 -17.11 13.01
CA LEU A 869 -9.04 -16.72 11.60
C LEU A 869 -10.32 -15.90 11.42
N GLU A 870 -10.19 -14.70 10.89
CA GLU A 870 -11.31 -13.83 10.53
C GLU A 870 -11.25 -13.51 9.03
N THR A 871 -12.41 -13.58 8.37
CA THR A 871 -12.55 -13.17 6.98
C THR A 871 -13.40 -11.92 6.82
N ASP A 872 -13.17 -11.21 5.72
CA ASP A 872 -13.97 -10.06 5.33
C ASP A 872 -15.46 -10.39 5.09
N PHE A 873 -15.83 -11.57 4.62
CA PHE A 873 -17.24 -11.96 4.44
C PHE A 873 -17.93 -12.44 5.72
N GLY A 874 -17.26 -12.37 6.87
CA GLY A 874 -17.86 -12.67 8.17
C GLY A 874 -17.84 -14.15 8.56
N LEU A 875 -16.88 -14.93 8.05
CA LEU A 875 -16.47 -16.19 8.65
C LEU A 875 -15.41 -15.90 9.73
N TYR A 876 -15.61 -16.49 10.89
CA TYR A 876 -14.72 -16.38 12.03
C TYR A 876 -14.53 -17.76 12.64
N LEU A 877 -13.29 -18.16 12.91
CA LEU A 877 -12.98 -19.43 13.51
C LEU A 877 -11.98 -19.25 14.64
N SER A 878 -12.20 -19.89 15.77
CA SER A 878 -11.26 -19.91 16.89
C SER A 878 -10.92 -21.33 17.32
N PHE A 879 -9.68 -21.54 17.76
CA PHE A 879 -9.22 -22.81 18.34
C PHE A 879 -8.31 -22.54 19.54
N ASP A 880 -8.51 -23.28 20.64
CA ASP A 880 -7.68 -23.15 21.84
C ASP A 880 -6.32 -23.87 21.74
N GLY A 881 -6.09 -24.63 20.68
CA GLY A 881 -4.90 -25.45 20.55
C GLY A 881 -4.98 -26.75 21.36
N SER A 882 -6.16 -27.13 21.84
CA SER A 882 -6.40 -28.36 22.59
C SER A 882 -7.51 -29.16 21.92
N GLN A 883 -8.78 -28.80 22.17
CA GLN A 883 -9.96 -29.54 21.73
C GLN A 883 -11.22 -28.69 21.51
N ASN A 884 -11.17 -27.39 21.84
CA ASN A 884 -12.36 -26.53 21.75
C ASN A 884 -12.24 -25.58 20.57
N ALA A 885 -13.27 -25.52 19.74
CA ALA A 885 -13.35 -24.65 18.58
C ALA A 885 -14.70 -23.92 18.50
N GLU A 886 -14.67 -22.73 17.91
CA GLU A 886 -15.87 -21.98 17.57
C GLU A 886 -15.82 -21.62 16.08
N ILE A 887 -16.95 -21.80 15.39
CA ILE A 887 -17.15 -21.32 14.03
C ILE A 887 -18.31 -20.33 14.08
N LYS A 888 -18.05 -19.06 13.76
CA LYS A 888 -19.07 -18.01 13.64
C LYS A 888 -19.22 -17.63 12.19
N LEU A 889 -20.46 -17.51 11.72
CA LEU A 889 -20.77 -17.25 10.33
C LEU A 889 -21.88 -16.20 10.19
N ALA A 890 -21.71 -15.29 9.23
CA ALA A 890 -22.69 -14.28 8.87
C ALA A 890 -24.02 -14.89 8.39
N ASN A 891 -25.13 -14.26 8.76
CA ASN A 891 -26.49 -14.66 8.35
C ASN A 891 -26.75 -14.61 6.83
N THR A 892 -25.85 -14.02 6.06
CA THR A 892 -25.83 -14.08 4.59
C THR A 892 -25.65 -15.50 4.04
N TYR A 893 -25.07 -16.40 4.84
CA TYR A 893 -24.92 -17.82 4.52
C TYR A 893 -26.08 -18.69 4.98
N ARG A 894 -27.20 -18.11 5.44
CA ARG A 894 -28.38 -18.88 5.86
C ARG A 894 -28.88 -19.79 4.74
N ASN A 895 -29.06 -21.09 5.02
CA ASN A 895 -29.37 -22.16 4.05
C ASN A 895 -28.28 -22.44 3.00
N ARG A 896 -27.05 -21.95 3.19
CA ARG A 896 -25.95 -22.07 2.20
C ARG A 896 -24.77 -22.90 2.70
N VAL A 897 -24.90 -23.51 3.86
CA VAL A 897 -23.86 -24.36 4.46
C VAL A 897 -24.42 -25.72 4.81
N GLU A 898 -23.52 -26.67 5.00
CA GLU A 898 -23.82 -28.04 5.39
C GLU A 898 -22.61 -28.64 6.13
N GLY A 899 -22.83 -29.68 6.94
CA GLY A 899 -21.80 -30.35 7.74
C GLY A 899 -22.30 -30.70 9.14
N LEU A 900 -21.38 -31.05 10.03
CA LEU A 900 -21.70 -31.35 11.44
C LEU A 900 -22.28 -30.14 12.20
N CYS A 901 -22.04 -28.91 11.73
CA CYS A 901 -22.60 -27.68 12.26
C CYS A 901 -24.03 -27.37 11.77
N GLY A 902 -24.68 -28.28 11.05
CA GLY A 902 -26.03 -28.11 10.54
C GLY A 902 -26.11 -27.36 9.22
N ASN A 903 -27.33 -26.95 8.83
CA ASN A 903 -27.59 -26.30 7.54
C ASN A 903 -27.84 -24.77 7.63
N PHE A 904 -27.91 -24.25 8.87
CA PHE A 904 -28.10 -22.84 9.18
C PHE A 904 -29.38 -22.26 8.53
N ASP A 905 -30.51 -22.92 8.68
CA ASP A 905 -31.81 -22.44 8.17
C ASP A 905 -32.71 -21.84 9.26
N GLY A 906 -32.32 -21.96 10.53
CA GLY A 906 -33.07 -21.54 11.71
C GLY A 906 -33.97 -22.62 12.29
N VAL A 907 -33.90 -23.86 11.79
CA VAL A 907 -34.74 -25.00 12.18
C VAL A 907 -33.88 -26.15 12.69
N TYR A 908 -33.50 -26.08 13.96
CA TYR A 908 -32.62 -27.06 14.60
C TYR A 908 -33.01 -28.55 14.43
N ARG A 909 -34.30 -28.87 14.21
CA ARG A 909 -34.79 -30.25 14.06
C ARG A 909 -34.31 -30.95 12.78
N ASN A 910 -33.94 -30.20 11.75
CA ASN A 910 -33.52 -30.77 10.47
C ASN A 910 -31.99 -30.77 10.28
N ASP A 911 -31.23 -30.34 11.27
CA ASP A 911 -29.78 -30.23 11.18
C ASP A 911 -29.06 -31.57 10.93
N PHE A 912 -29.69 -32.69 11.31
CA PHE A 912 -29.23 -34.04 10.97
C PHE A 912 -29.52 -34.39 9.51
N THR A 913 -29.09 -33.53 8.59
CA THR A 913 -29.19 -33.74 7.15
C THR A 913 -27.86 -34.27 6.61
N ASN A 914 -27.89 -35.39 5.88
CA ASN A 914 -26.70 -35.99 5.28
C ASN A 914 -26.29 -35.26 3.96
N PRO A 915 -25.15 -35.60 3.34
CA PRO A 915 -24.68 -34.94 2.11
C PRO A 915 -25.60 -35.05 0.89
N ASP A 916 -26.55 -35.99 0.91
CA ASP A 916 -27.56 -36.20 -0.14
C ASP A 916 -28.84 -35.38 0.12
N GLY A 917 -28.87 -34.58 1.21
CA GLY A 917 -30.02 -33.76 1.59
C GLY A 917 -31.13 -34.55 2.31
N VAL A 918 -30.82 -35.75 2.80
CA VAL A 918 -31.78 -36.60 3.52
C VAL A 918 -31.61 -36.40 5.03
N TRP A 919 -32.71 -36.04 5.69
CA TRP A 919 -32.77 -35.98 7.14
C TRP A 919 -32.73 -37.38 7.76
N VAL A 920 -31.92 -37.55 8.80
CA VAL A 920 -31.76 -38.78 9.58
C VAL A 920 -31.97 -38.50 11.06
N ARG A 921 -32.30 -39.54 11.84
CA ARG A 921 -32.64 -39.42 13.27
C ARG A 921 -31.49 -39.70 14.22
N ASN A 922 -30.52 -40.50 13.79
CA ASN A 922 -29.43 -40.99 14.62
C ASN A 922 -28.13 -40.22 14.33
N VAL A 923 -27.52 -39.68 15.37
CA VAL A 923 -26.30 -38.86 15.26
C VAL A 923 -25.14 -39.61 14.61
N ASN A 924 -24.98 -40.92 14.78
CA ASN A 924 -23.88 -41.66 14.16
C ASN A 924 -24.11 -41.84 12.67
N VAL A 925 -25.35 -42.09 12.25
CA VAL A 925 -25.70 -42.11 10.81
C VAL A 925 -25.46 -40.74 10.20
N PHE A 926 -25.85 -39.66 10.89
CA PHE A 926 -25.59 -38.29 10.46
C PHE A 926 -24.10 -38.00 10.37
N GLY A 927 -23.36 -38.19 11.47
CA GLY A 927 -21.95 -37.79 11.56
C GLY A 927 -21.04 -38.60 10.64
N GLU A 928 -21.22 -39.92 10.56
CA GLU A 928 -20.44 -40.78 9.67
C GLU A 928 -20.68 -40.44 8.19
N SER A 929 -21.84 -39.90 7.84
CA SER A 929 -22.12 -39.46 6.46
C SER A 929 -21.26 -38.25 6.04
N TRP A 930 -20.74 -37.47 6.98
CA TRP A 930 -19.89 -36.30 6.74
C TRP A 930 -18.38 -36.61 6.81
N LYS A 931 -18.00 -37.90 6.84
CA LYS A 931 -16.60 -38.34 6.79
C LYS A 931 -15.94 -37.93 5.48
N VAL A 932 -14.70 -37.42 5.56
CA VAL A 932 -13.90 -36.99 4.40
C VAL A 932 -13.10 -38.17 3.82
N PRO A 933 -13.07 -38.37 2.47
CA PRO A 933 -13.81 -37.61 1.45
C PRO A 933 -15.30 -37.94 1.44
N VAL A 934 -16.13 -36.88 1.34
CA VAL A 934 -17.59 -36.99 1.38
C VAL A 934 -18.12 -37.78 0.18
N GLN A 935 -18.90 -38.82 0.44
CA GLN A 935 -19.54 -39.64 -0.58
C GLN A 935 -20.95 -39.10 -0.87
N ARG A 936 -21.20 -38.60 -2.10
CA ARG A 936 -22.53 -38.20 -2.56
C ARG A 936 -23.08 -39.22 -3.55
N THR A 937 -24.31 -39.69 -3.36
CA THR A 937 -24.95 -40.57 -4.34
C THR A 937 -25.65 -39.78 -5.44
N ILE A 938 -25.16 -39.90 -6.68
CA ILE A 938 -25.74 -39.25 -7.87
C ILE A 938 -27.05 -39.97 -8.24
N SER A 939 -28.12 -39.89 -7.44
CA SER A 939 -29.47 -40.30 -7.89
C SER A 939 -30.58 -40.05 -6.86
N ARG A 940 -31.20 -38.86 -6.93
CA ARG A 940 -32.60 -38.63 -7.38
C ARG A 940 -33.05 -37.24 -6.95
N ARG A 941 -33.87 -36.62 -7.80
CA ARG A 941 -34.55 -35.32 -7.60
C ARG A 941 -34.90 -35.10 -6.12
N ARG A 942 -34.53 -33.92 -5.58
CA ARG A 942 -35.11 -33.34 -4.35
C ARG A 942 -36.60 -33.63 -4.38
N ARG A 943 -37.05 -34.55 -3.54
CA ARG A 943 -38.46 -34.76 -3.30
C ARG A 943 -38.72 -33.87 -2.09
N ASP A 944 -39.48 -32.79 -2.28
CA ASP A 944 -40.02 -32.02 -1.17
C ASP A 944 -40.62 -33.01 -0.18
N VAL A 945 -40.05 -33.09 1.02
CA VAL A 945 -40.60 -33.90 2.09
C VAL A 945 -41.85 -33.17 2.54
N SER A 946 -43.00 -33.75 2.23
CA SER A 946 -44.30 -33.30 2.71
C SER A 946 -44.32 -33.37 4.23
N THR A 947 -44.68 -32.25 4.84
CA THR A 947 -44.88 -31.98 6.27
C THR A 947 -46.13 -32.66 6.84
N GLU A 948 -46.31 -33.96 6.66
CA GLU A 948 -47.43 -34.69 7.28
C GLU A 948 -46.99 -36.11 7.63
N ASP A 949 -46.28 -36.27 8.76
CA ASP A 949 -46.57 -37.25 9.83
C ASP A 949 -45.50 -37.09 10.95
N ASP A 950 -45.67 -36.07 11.80
CA ASP A 950 -44.88 -35.88 13.03
C ASP A 950 -45.28 -36.95 14.05
N SER A 951 -44.63 -38.11 13.99
CA SER A 951 -44.48 -38.94 15.18
C SER A 951 -43.55 -38.18 16.15
N GLU A 952 -44.03 -37.86 17.36
CA GLU A 952 -43.32 -37.20 18.48
C GLU A 952 -42.10 -38.00 19.04
N GLU A 953 -41.30 -38.65 18.18
CA GLU A 953 -40.10 -39.37 18.62
C GLU A 953 -38.88 -38.42 18.63
N GLU A 954 -38.17 -38.41 19.76
CA GLU A 954 -36.99 -37.58 20.00
C GLU A 954 -35.81 -37.94 19.07
N LEU A 955 -35.03 -36.92 18.67
CA LEU A 955 -33.75 -37.11 17.96
C LEU A 955 -32.74 -37.83 18.85
N ASP A 956 -32.05 -38.83 18.32
CA ASP A 956 -30.93 -39.47 19.02
C ASP A 956 -29.67 -38.63 18.82
N THR A 957 -29.46 -37.69 19.73
CA THR A 957 -28.34 -36.74 19.73
C THR A 957 -27.02 -37.35 20.19
N GLY A 958 -27.00 -38.62 20.61
CA GLY A 958 -25.80 -39.29 21.12
C GLY A 958 -25.44 -38.98 22.57
N LEU A 959 -26.28 -38.28 23.33
CA LEU A 959 -26.01 -37.91 24.72
C LEU A 959 -25.67 -39.11 25.64
N PHE A 960 -26.11 -40.32 25.29
CA PHE A 960 -25.86 -41.54 26.07
C PHE A 960 -24.74 -42.42 25.50
N GLN A 961 -23.94 -41.93 24.55
CA GLN A 961 -22.78 -42.66 24.03
C GLN A 961 -21.65 -42.60 25.06
N GLY A 962 -21.24 -43.75 25.61
CA GLY A 962 -20.17 -43.81 26.63
C GLY A 962 -20.63 -43.56 28.08
N CYS A 963 -21.75 -42.86 28.30
CA CYS A 963 -22.36 -42.67 29.62
C CYS A 963 -23.86 -43.05 29.59
N ASP A 964 -24.27 -44.11 30.30
CA ASP A 964 -25.69 -44.49 30.34
C ASP A 964 -26.54 -43.50 31.14
N LYS A 965 -27.86 -43.51 30.90
CA LYS A 965 -28.80 -42.57 31.51
C LYS A 965 -28.76 -42.60 33.05
N SER A 966 -28.68 -43.78 33.65
CA SER A 966 -28.60 -43.92 35.12
C SER A 966 -27.33 -43.30 35.69
N THR A 967 -26.21 -43.45 34.99
CA THR A 967 -24.91 -42.93 35.40
C THR A 967 -24.87 -41.42 35.19
N LEU A 968 -25.44 -40.91 34.10
CA LEU A 968 -25.55 -39.47 33.84
C LEU A 968 -26.45 -38.79 34.88
N GLU A 969 -27.59 -39.40 35.26
CA GLU A 969 -28.46 -38.90 36.33
C GLU A 969 -27.77 -38.94 37.71
N GLN A 970 -27.00 -40.00 37.97
CA GLN A 970 -26.16 -40.08 39.16
C GLN A 970 -25.12 -38.95 39.17
N GLN A 971 -24.41 -38.76 38.06
CA GLN A 971 -23.47 -37.64 37.89
C GLN A 971 -24.17 -36.30 38.04
N ASN A 972 -25.36 -36.09 37.49
CA ASN A 972 -26.12 -34.85 37.68
C ASN A 972 -26.33 -34.50 39.17
N SER A 973 -26.54 -35.53 40.02
CA SER A 973 -26.74 -35.35 41.45
C SER A 973 -25.45 -35.24 42.29
N THR A 974 -24.35 -35.86 41.84
CA THR A 974 -23.08 -35.95 42.61
C THR A 974 -21.91 -35.17 41.99
N SER A 975 -22.06 -34.70 40.76
CA SER A 975 -21.03 -34.01 39.99
C SER A 975 -20.90 -32.57 40.43
N ARG A 976 -19.68 -32.08 40.25
CA ARG A 976 -19.30 -30.69 40.52
C ARG A 976 -19.76 -29.72 39.42
N CYS A 977 -20.29 -30.22 38.30
CA CYS A 977 -20.80 -29.39 37.21
C CYS A 977 -21.99 -28.50 37.60
N GLN A 978 -22.73 -28.83 38.66
CA GLN A 978 -23.86 -28.04 39.17
C GLN A 978 -23.49 -26.60 39.56
N ILE A 979 -22.20 -26.31 39.74
CA ILE A 979 -21.73 -24.94 39.95
C ILE A 979 -22.12 -24.00 38.80
N LEU A 980 -22.29 -24.52 37.58
CA LEU A 980 -22.72 -23.75 36.40
C LEU A 980 -24.13 -23.18 36.53
N THR A 981 -25.02 -23.81 37.29
CA THR A 981 -26.43 -23.41 37.48
C THR A 981 -26.74 -22.88 38.88
N ALA A 982 -25.75 -22.87 39.78
CA ALA A 982 -25.94 -22.47 41.17
C ALA A 982 -26.40 -21.00 41.29
N SER A 983 -27.57 -20.79 41.91
CA SER A 983 -28.18 -19.45 42.08
C SER A 983 -27.40 -18.51 43.00
N ASN A 984 -26.44 -19.05 43.75
CA ASN A 984 -25.48 -18.33 44.59
C ASN A 984 -24.03 -18.68 44.25
N GLY A 985 -23.78 -19.19 43.03
CA GLY A 985 -22.45 -19.56 42.55
C GLY A 985 -21.69 -18.42 41.85
N PRO A 986 -20.44 -18.66 41.45
CA PRO A 986 -19.57 -17.65 40.81
C PRO A 986 -20.10 -17.17 39.45
N PHE A 987 -21.06 -17.89 38.86
CA PHE A 987 -21.52 -17.68 37.49
C PHE A 987 -22.89 -17.01 37.37
N ILE A 988 -23.52 -16.65 38.50
CA ILE A 988 -24.88 -16.10 38.55
C ILE A 988 -25.09 -14.87 37.66
N ASN A 989 -24.07 -14.00 37.55
CA ASN A 989 -24.16 -12.79 36.75
C ASN A 989 -24.29 -13.09 35.25
N CYS A 990 -23.80 -14.24 34.80
CA CYS A 990 -23.86 -14.64 33.40
C CYS A 990 -25.16 -15.37 33.03
N HIS A 991 -25.89 -15.96 33.99
CA HIS A 991 -27.10 -16.75 33.71
C HIS A 991 -28.17 -15.98 32.92
N SER A 992 -28.24 -14.66 33.11
CA SER A 992 -29.18 -13.79 32.38
C SER A 992 -28.76 -13.50 30.93
N THR A 993 -27.48 -13.71 30.61
CA THR A 993 -26.87 -13.39 29.32
C THR A 993 -26.61 -14.65 28.48
N ILE A 994 -26.06 -15.70 29.10
CA ILE A 994 -25.79 -17.01 28.45
C ILE A 994 -26.43 -18.12 29.28
N SER A 995 -27.24 -18.98 28.64
CA SER A 995 -27.80 -20.15 29.33
C SER A 995 -26.70 -21.17 29.68
N PRO A 996 -26.66 -21.66 30.94
CA PRO A 996 -25.71 -22.70 31.35
C PRO A 996 -26.06 -24.11 30.88
N ASP A 997 -27.24 -24.35 30.30
CA ASP A 997 -27.76 -25.72 30.07
C ASP A 997 -26.86 -26.59 29.17
N PHE A 998 -26.34 -26.02 28.07
CA PHE A 998 -25.44 -26.73 27.15
C PHE A 998 -24.12 -27.10 27.84
N TYR A 999 -23.53 -26.14 28.56
CA TYR A 999 -22.26 -26.31 29.27
C TYR A 999 -22.40 -27.28 30.44
N LEU A 1000 -23.51 -27.25 31.16
CA LEU A 1000 -23.82 -28.21 32.23
C LEU A 1000 -23.94 -29.62 31.66
N THR A 1001 -24.75 -29.80 30.61
CA THR A 1001 -24.97 -31.12 29.99
C THR A 1001 -23.66 -31.71 29.49
N SER A 1002 -22.86 -30.90 28.81
CA SER A 1002 -21.52 -31.25 28.33
C SER A 1002 -20.57 -31.64 29.47
N CYS A 1003 -20.49 -30.81 30.51
CA CYS A 1003 -19.66 -31.09 31.68
C CYS A 1003 -20.06 -32.40 32.36
N LEU A 1004 -21.36 -32.70 32.48
CA LEU A 1004 -21.84 -33.94 33.08
C LEU A 1004 -21.43 -35.16 32.25
N PHE A 1005 -21.48 -35.04 30.92
CA PHE A 1005 -21.03 -36.09 30.02
C PHE A 1005 -19.52 -36.32 30.13
N ASP A 1006 -18.71 -35.26 29.96
CA ASP A 1006 -17.25 -35.32 30.08
C ASP A 1006 -16.83 -35.96 31.42
N MET A 1007 -17.43 -35.51 32.53
CA MET A 1007 -17.13 -36.03 33.87
C MET A 1007 -17.55 -37.49 34.04
N CYS A 1008 -18.59 -37.94 33.33
CA CYS A 1008 -19.01 -39.33 33.35
C CYS A 1008 -18.04 -40.23 32.58
N VAL A 1009 -17.59 -39.78 31.41
CA VAL A 1009 -16.78 -40.56 30.48
C VAL A 1009 -15.30 -40.61 30.90
N GLU A 1010 -14.75 -39.49 31.36
CA GLU A 1010 -13.33 -39.37 31.71
C GLU A 1010 -13.02 -39.62 33.20
N GLY A 1011 -14.03 -39.97 34.02
CA GLY A 1011 -13.83 -40.42 35.40
C GLY A 1011 -13.71 -39.32 36.45
N GLY A 1012 -14.16 -38.10 36.13
CA GLY A 1012 -14.46 -37.06 37.12
C GLY A 1012 -13.27 -36.31 37.73
N ASP A 1013 -12.16 -36.18 37.01
CA ASP A 1013 -10.99 -35.42 37.48
C ASP A 1013 -11.19 -33.89 37.43
N ASN A 1014 -10.29 -33.14 38.07
CA ASN A 1014 -10.36 -31.67 38.09
C ASN A 1014 -10.14 -31.07 36.69
N ALA A 1015 -9.26 -31.65 35.88
CA ALA A 1015 -8.91 -31.09 34.57
C ALA A 1015 -10.12 -31.09 33.64
N THR A 1016 -10.91 -32.16 33.66
CA THR A 1016 -12.14 -32.31 32.89
C THR A 1016 -13.19 -31.28 33.29
N LEU A 1017 -13.44 -31.11 34.59
CA LEU A 1017 -14.34 -30.07 35.09
C LEU A 1017 -13.88 -28.68 34.62
N CYS A 1018 -12.60 -28.35 34.82
CA CYS A 1018 -12.09 -27.01 34.53
C CYS A 1018 -12.16 -26.67 33.04
N ARG A 1019 -11.86 -27.61 32.14
CA ARG A 1019 -12.02 -27.41 30.68
C ARG A 1019 -13.44 -26.96 30.32
N SER A 1020 -14.45 -27.61 30.91
CA SER A 1020 -15.86 -27.27 30.70
C SER A 1020 -16.24 -25.90 31.30
N LEU A 1021 -15.78 -25.59 32.52
CA LEU A 1021 -16.05 -24.29 33.17
C LEU A 1021 -15.42 -23.11 32.41
N GLU A 1022 -14.21 -23.30 31.88
CA GLU A 1022 -13.48 -22.28 31.12
C GLU A 1022 -14.22 -21.84 29.85
N GLN A 1023 -14.89 -22.77 29.15
CA GLN A 1023 -15.67 -22.40 27.97
C GLN A 1023 -16.91 -21.56 28.32
N TYR A 1024 -17.55 -21.83 29.46
CA TYR A 1024 -18.67 -20.99 29.90
C TYR A 1024 -18.19 -19.60 30.29
N VAL A 1025 -17.08 -19.51 31.03
CA VAL A 1025 -16.45 -18.23 31.40
C VAL A 1025 -16.07 -17.41 30.17
N LEU A 1026 -15.44 -18.04 29.16
CA LEU A 1026 -15.11 -17.37 27.91
C LEU A 1026 -16.36 -16.81 27.22
N ALA A 1027 -17.43 -17.61 27.11
CA ALA A 1027 -18.68 -17.16 26.49
C ALA A 1027 -19.31 -15.97 27.24
N CYS A 1028 -19.20 -15.94 28.56
CA CYS A 1028 -19.64 -14.80 29.39
C CYS A 1028 -18.79 -13.55 29.17
N GLN A 1029 -17.46 -13.70 29.17
CA GLN A 1029 -16.52 -12.58 29.00
C GLN A 1029 -16.62 -11.97 27.61
N GLU A 1030 -16.86 -12.77 26.56
CA GLU A 1030 -17.12 -12.27 25.21
C GLU A 1030 -18.39 -11.40 25.11
N GLN A 1031 -19.33 -11.53 26.05
CA GLN A 1031 -20.49 -10.65 26.17
C GLN A 1031 -20.26 -9.46 27.13
N GLY A 1032 -19.03 -9.27 27.60
CA GLY A 1032 -18.66 -8.20 28.54
C GLY A 1032 -19.08 -8.48 29.99
N VAL A 1033 -19.46 -9.70 30.34
CA VAL A 1033 -19.80 -10.07 31.72
C VAL A 1033 -18.51 -10.38 32.49
N SER A 1034 -18.29 -9.67 33.61
CA SER A 1034 -17.14 -9.94 34.49
C SER A 1034 -17.31 -11.27 35.23
N MET A 1035 -16.26 -12.08 35.22
CA MET A 1035 -16.20 -13.39 35.86
C MET A 1035 -15.16 -13.44 37.00
N GLU A 1036 -14.85 -12.30 37.61
CA GLU A 1036 -13.83 -12.21 38.65
C GLU A 1036 -14.09 -13.16 39.83
N GLY A 1037 -13.04 -13.82 40.32
CA GLY A 1037 -13.12 -14.68 41.51
C GLY A 1037 -13.55 -16.13 41.28
N TRP A 1038 -13.92 -16.51 40.05
CA TRP A 1038 -14.45 -17.86 39.76
C TRP A 1038 -13.42 -18.97 39.98
N ARG A 1039 -12.14 -18.71 39.65
CA ARG A 1039 -11.04 -19.68 39.85
C ARG A 1039 -10.72 -19.93 41.32
N GLN A 1040 -10.90 -18.93 42.20
CA GLN A 1040 -10.70 -19.05 43.65
C GLN A 1040 -11.84 -19.83 44.33
N GLN A 1041 -13.05 -19.74 43.77
CA GLN A 1041 -14.23 -20.47 44.24
C GLN A 1041 -14.30 -21.90 43.68
N THR A 1042 -13.44 -22.21 42.70
CA THR A 1042 -13.29 -23.54 42.10
C THR A 1042 -11.90 -24.09 42.41
N LEU A 1043 -11.63 -25.35 42.03
CA LEU A 1043 -10.28 -25.93 42.09
C LEU A 1043 -9.60 -25.83 40.71
N CYS A 1044 -9.88 -24.75 39.97
CA CYS A 1044 -9.46 -24.53 38.57
C CYS A 1044 -8.39 -23.44 38.46
N SER A 1045 -7.18 -23.76 38.92
CA SER A 1045 -6.03 -22.88 38.76
C SER A 1045 -5.57 -22.84 37.30
N MET A 1046 -5.26 -21.64 36.80
CA MET A 1046 -4.54 -21.44 35.55
C MET A 1046 -3.06 -21.29 35.87
N GLU A 1047 -2.23 -22.16 35.28
CA GLU A 1047 -0.77 -22.02 35.33
C GLU A 1047 -0.32 -21.11 34.19
N CYS A 1048 0.40 -20.05 34.54
CA CYS A 1048 0.93 -19.11 33.56
C CYS A 1048 2.40 -19.41 33.23
N PRO A 1049 2.80 -19.24 31.96
CA PRO A 1049 4.19 -19.44 31.55
C PRO A 1049 5.13 -18.47 32.27
N ALA A 1050 6.43 -18.73 32.17
CA ALA A 1050 7.44 -17.86 32.76
C ALA A 1050 7.24 -16.40 32.32
N ASN A 1051 7.51 -15.46 33.24
CA ASN A 1051 7.39 -14.02 33.02
C ASN A 1051 5.96 -13.53 32.71
N SER A 1052 4.94 -14.27 33.12
CA SER A 1052 3.54 -13.85 33.03
C SER A 1052 2.79 -14.13 34.34
N ASN A 1053 1.66 -13.47 34.53
CA ASN A 1053 0.78 -13.68 35.67
C ASN A 1053 -0.67 -13.83 35.22
N TYR A 1054 -1.45 -14.57 35.99
CA TYR A 1054 -2.88 -14.71 35.76
C TYR A 1054 -3.58 -13.36 35.95
N SER A 1055 -4.40 -12.99 34.97
CA SER A 1055 -5.29 -11.84 35.00
C SER A 1055 -6.70 -12.30 34.65
N SER A 1056 -7.68 -11.93 35.48
CA SER A 1056 -9.09 -12.25 35.20
C SER A 1056 -9.74 -11.35 34.15
N CYS A 1057 -9.04 -10.27 33.75
CA CYS A 1057 -9.48 -9.27 32.80
C CYS A 1057 -8.23 -8.61 32.18
N MET A 1058 -7.53 -9.36 31.33
CA MET A 1058 -6.48 -8.80 30.46
C MET A 1058 -7.07 -8.37 29.13
N THR A 1059 -6.37 -7.53 28.37
CA THR A 1059 -6.76 -7.24 26.98
C THR A 1059 -6.93 -8.53 26.19
N ALA A 1060 -8.01 -8.63 25.41
CA ALA A 1060 -8.21 -9.77 24.52
C ALA A 1060 -7.15 -9.81 23.42
N CYS A 1061 -6.58 -8.67 23.03
CA CYS A 1061 -5.55 -8.56 22.00
C CYS A 1061 -4.22 -8.13 22.65
N PRO A 1062 -3.51 -9.03 23.34
CA PRO A 1062 -2.24 -8.67 23.98
C PRO A 1062 -1.19 -8.27 22.94
N ALA A 1063 -0.33 -7.33 23.32
CA ALA A 1063 0.78 -6.91 22.48
C ALA A 1063 1.77 -8.06 22.24
N SER A 1064 2.34 -8.07 21.03
CA SER A 1064 3.37 -9.03 20.65
C SER A 1064 4.57 -8.32 20.02
N CYS A 1065 5.72 -8.97 19.97
CA CYS A 1065 6.90 -8.47 19.25
C CYS A 1065 6.61 -8.20 17.76
N ALA A 1066 5.66 -8.93 17.17
CA ALA A 1066 5.22 -8.75 15.80
C ALA A 1066 4.28 -7.54 15.61
N ASP A 1067 3.49 -7.23 16.64
CA ASP A 1067 2.50 -6.15 16.65
C ASP A 1067 2.29 -5.65 18.08
N LEU A 1068 2.97 -4.56 18.42
CA LEU A 1068 2.85 -3.90 19.72
C LEU A 1068 1.54 -3.11 19.86
N THR A 1069 0.86 -2.82 18.76
CA THR A 1069 -0.32 -1.94 18.71
C THR A 1069 -1.64 -2.70 18.80
N SER A 1070 -1.59 -4.03 18.69
CA SER A 1070 -2.72 -4.94 18.89
C SER A 1070 -3.69 -4.56 20.04
N PRO A 1071 -3.24 -4.12 21.24
CA PRO A 1071 -4.16 -3.72 22.31
C PRO A 1071 -5.03 -2.49 21.99
N SER A 1072 -4.48 -1.47 21.32
CA SER A 1072 -5.20 -0.22 21.03
C SER A 1072 -6.18 -0.34 19.87
N GLU A 1073 -6.01 -1.37 19.02
CA GLU A 1073 -6.94 -1.72 17.94
C GLU A 1073 -8.04 -2.71 18.37
N CYS A 1074 -8.08 -3.08 19.65
CA CYS A 1074 -8.94 -4.14 20.15
C CYS A 1074 -10.30 -3.63 20.63
N ASP A 1075 -11.35 -3.86 19.84
CA ASP A 1075 -12.73 -3.54 20.24
C ASP A 1075 -13.36 -4.63 21.13
N SER A 1076 -12.61 -5.69 21.49
CA SER A 1076 -13.15 -6.82 22.24
C SER A 1076 -13.07 -6.60 23.76
N PRO A 1077 -14.08 -7.02 24.53
CA PRO A 1077 -14.01 -6.98 25.99
C PRO A 1077 -12.78 -7.71 26.52
N CYS A 1078 -12.34 -7.34 27.74
CA CYS A 1078 -11.27 -8.07 28.40
C CYS A 1078 -11.68 -9.52 28.66
N VAL A 1079 -10.69 -10.42 28.62
CA VAL A 1079 -10.87 -11.86 28.86
C VAL A 1079 -9.85 -12.33 29.89
N GLU A 1080 -10.08 -13.48 30.52
CA GLU A 1080 -9.08 -14.07 31.40
C GLU A 1080 -7.91 -14.67 30.61
N GLY A 1081 -6.73 -14.66 31.22
CA GLY A 1081 -5.56 -15.26 30.61
C GLY A 1081 -4.28 -14.97 31.39
N CYS A 1082 -3.15 -15.27 30.75
CA CYS A 1082 -1.83 -14.98 31.27
C CYS A 1082 -1.30 -13.71 30.61
N GLU A 1083 -1.21 -12.65 31.40
CA GLU A 1083 -0.71 -11.36 30.99
C GLU A 1083 0.79 -11.28 31.28
N CYS A 1084 1.58 -10.84 30.29
CA CYS A 1084 3.02 -10.68 30.48
C CYS A 1084 3.29 -9.68 31.61
N LEU A 1085 4.32 -9.97 32.41
CA LEU A 1085 4.75 -9.06 33.47
C LEU A 1085 5.29 -7.75 32.87
N PRO A 1086 5.29 -6.63 33.63
CA PRO A 1086 5.91 -5.39 33.18
C PRO A 1086 7.37 -5.61 32.71
N GLY A 1087 7.70 -5.13 31.51
CA GLY A 1087 9.00 -5.34 30.86
C GLY A 1087 9.06 -6.52 29.88
N TYR A 1088 7.97 -7.30 29.76
CA TYR A 1088 7.87 -8.46 28.88
C TYR A 1088 6.73 -8.29 27.87
N VAL A 1089 6.83 -8.98 26.74
CA VAL A 1089 5.89 -8.97 25.62
C VAL A 1089 5.82 -10.34 24.95
N LEU A 1090 4.72 -10.65 24.26
CA LEU A 1090 4.56 -11.95 23.59
C LEU A 1090 5.47 -12.08 22.38
N SER A 1091 6.32 -13.12 22.37
CA SER A 1091 6.92 -13.69 21.16
C SER A 1091 6.27 -15.04 20.94
N GLY A 1092 5.43 -15.16 19.91
CA GLY A 1092 4.53 -16.30 19.79
C GLY A 1092 3.59 -16.39 21.00
N PHE A 1093 3.77 -17.42 21.82
CA PHE A 1093 2.96 -17.66 23.05
C PHE A 1093 3.75 -17.48 24.35
N ASP A 1094 5.02 -17.06 24.27
CA ASP A 1094 5.90 -16.92 25.42
C ASP A 1094 6.17 -15.43 25.70
N CYS A 1095 6.23 -15.07 26.98
CA CYS A 1095 6.57 -13.72 27.41
C CYS A 1095 8.09 -13.55 27.48
N VAL A 1096 8.65 -12.82 26.52
CA VAL A 1096 10.07 -12.52 26.43
C VAL A 1096 10.33 -11.05 26.79
N PRO A 1097 11.52 -10.69 27.32
CA PRO A 1097 11.93 -9.30 27.45
C PRO A 1097 11.84 -8.57 26.11
N TYR A 1098 11.50 -7.28 26.10
CA TYR A 1098 11.42 -6.50 24.86
C TYR A 1098 12.68 -6.54 23.99
N ARG A 1099 13.87 -6.58 24.60
CA ARG A 1099 15.16 -6.73 23.90
C ARG A 1099 15.38 -8.10 23.23
N GLU A 1100 14.56 -9.09 23.57
CA GLU A 1100 14.58 -10.45 23.00
C GLU A 1100 13.48 -10.64 21.94
N CYS A 1101 12.82 -9.55 21.52
CA CYS A 1101 11.95 -9.59 20.36
C CYS A 1101 12.71 -9.96 19.08
N GLY A 1102 12.09 -10.83 18.28
CA GLY A 1102 12.61 -11.29 17.01
C GLY A 1102 12.59 -10.22 15.90
N CYS A 1103 12.49 -10.68 14.66
CA CYS A 1103 12.58 -9.86 13.48
C CYS A 1103 11.29 -9.97 12.66
N THR A 1104 10.81 -8.85 12.13
CA THR A 1104 9.78 -8.87 11.09
C THR A 1104 10.45 -8.72 9.73
N TYR A 1105 10.11 -9.60 8.79
CA TYR A 1105 10.63 -9.58 7.42
C TYR A 1105 9.51 -9.90 6.43
N LEU A 1106 9.24 -8.95 5.53
CA LEU A 1106 8.14 -9.01 4.55
C LEU A 1106 6.80 -9.43 5.20
N ASP A 1107 6.41 -8.71 6.26
CA ASP A 1107 5.17 -8.90 7.04
C ASP A 1107 5.02 -10.26 7.76
N LYS A 1108 6.11 -11.00 7.92
CA LYS A 1108 6.17 -12.24 8.74
C LYS A 1108 7.12 -12.05 9.91
N TYR A 1109 6.70 -12.49 11.10
CA TYR A 1109 7.51 -12.47 12.30
C TYR A 1109 8.32 -13.76 12.46
N TYR A 1110 9.58 -13.61 12.83
CA TYR A 1110 10.55 -14.68 13.07
C TYR A 1110 11.22 -14.47 14.43
N GLU A 1111 11.41 -15.54 15.19
CA GLU A 1111 12.04 -15.46 16.51
C GLU A 1111 13.56 -15.26 16.39
N ILE A 1112 14.22 -14.73 17.44
CA ILE A 1112 15.68 -14.58 17.46
C ILE A 1112 16.35 -15.94 17.22
N GLY A 1113 17.29 -15.98 16.27
CA GLY A 1113 18.02 -17.19 15.88
C GLY A 1113 17.29 -18.06 14.86
N GLU A 1114 16.05 -17.75 14.51
CA GLU A 1114 15.29 -18.49 13.51
C GLU A 1114 15.91 -18.32 12.11
N THR A 1115 16.01 -19.43 11.38
CA THR A 1115 16.50 -19.46 9.99
C THR A 1115 15.35 -19.86 9.07
N PHE A 1116 15.15 -19.11 7.99
CA PHE A 1116 14.08 -19.30 7.03
C PHE A 1116 14.54 -19.06 5.60
N THR A 1117 13.76 -19.54 4.63
CA THR A 1117 14.00 -19.36 3.20
C THR A 1117 12.89 -18.49 2.61
N THR A 1118 13.23 -17.59 1.68
CA THR A 1118 12.24 -16.77 0.97
C THR A 1118 11.28 -17.63 0.14
N ASP A 1119 10.12 -17.07 -0.21
CA ASP A 1119 9.05 -17.83 -0.87
C ASP A 1119 9.47 -18.37 -2.26
N ASP A 1120 10.40 -17.71 -2.94
CA ASP A 1120 11.01 -18.09 -4.22
C ASP A 1120 12.30 -18.92 -4.09
N CYS A 1121 12.74 -19.21 -2.86
CA CYS A 1121 14.02 -19.84 -2.55
C CYS A 1121 15.24 -19.13 -3.15
N SER A 1122 15.19 -17.81 -3.33
CA SER A 1122 16.34 -17.01 -3.77
C SER A 1122 17.30 -16.64 -2.63
N GLN A 1123 16.81 -16.65 -1.38
CA GLN A 1123 17.60 -16.28 -0.21
C GLN A 1123 17.32 -17.18 1.00
N THR A 1124 18.38 -17.47 1.76
CA THR A 1124 18.29 -18.01 3.11
C THR A 1124 18.60 -16.89 4.08
N CYS A 1125 17.68 -16.65 5.00
CA CYS A 1125 17.71 -15.57 5.96
C CYS A 1125 17.73 -16.11 7.38
N HIS A 1126 18.31 -15.36 8.30
CA HIS A 1126 18.20 -15.63 9.73
C HIS A 1126 17.95 -14.36 10.51
N CYS A 1127 17.11 -14.46 11.54
CA CYS A 1127 16.90 -13.39 12.50
C CYS A 1127 18.05 -13.40 13.52
N THR A 1128 18.79 -12.29 13.60
CA THR A 1128 19.96 -12.19 14.48
C THR A 1128 19.57 -11.75 15.89
N GLU A 1129 20.50 -11.86 16.85
CA GLU A 1129 20.38 -11.29 18.21
C GLU A 1129 20.26 -9.75 18.23
N SER A 1130 20.37 -9.09 17.07
CA SER A 1130 20.10 -7.66 16.92
C SER A 1130 18.69 -7.33 16.45
N SER A 1131 17.79 -8.32 16.41
CA SER A 1131 16.43 -8.16 15.87
C SER A 1131 16.45 -7.67 14.41
N THR A 1132 17.50 -8.06 13.67
CA THR A 1132 17.68 -7.75 12.25
C THR A 1132 17.73 -9.02 11.43
N VAL A 1133 17.21 -8.97 10.20
CA VAL A 1133 17.33 -10.11 9.27
C VAL A 1133 18.60 -10.00 8.45
N SER A 1134 19.37 -11.08 8.45
CA SER A 1134 20.56 -11.24 7.62
C SER A 1134 20.32 -12.36 6.61
N CYS A 1135 20.35 -12.01 5.32
CA CYS A 1135 20.10 -12.92 4.22
C CYS A 1135 21.36 -13.19 3.39
N SER A 1136 21.47 -14.41 2.88
CA SER A 1136 22.44 -14.81 1.86
C SER A 1136 21.70 -15.36 0.65
N ASN A 1137 22.16 -14.98 -0.54
CA ASN A 1137 21.59 -15.50 -1.78
C ASN A 1137 21.89 -17.00 -1.89
N ILE A 1138 20.88 -17.77 -2.27
CA ILE A 1138 20.98 -19.20 -2.55
C ILE A 1138 20.35 -19.50 -3.91
N VAL A 1139 20.77 -20.61 -4.50
CA VAL A 1139 20.14 -21.19 -5.69
C VAL A 1139 19.99 -22.66 -5.39
N CYS A 1140 18.79 -23.21 -5.57
CA CYS A 1140 18.58 -24.64 -5.40
C CYS A 1140 19.49 -25.44 -6.35
N GLY A 1141 20.05 -26.55 -5.87
CA GLY A 1141 20.90 -27.41 -6.69
C GLY A 1141 20.15 -27.94 -7.92
N ALA A 1142 20.88 -28.39 -8.94
CA ALA A 1142 20.27 -28.87 -10.19
C ALA A 1142 19.31 -30.08 -10.01
N GLU A 1143 19.45 -30.82 -8.89
CA GLU A 1143 18.54 -31.92 -8.49
C GLU A 1143 17.54 -31.50 -7.40
N ASP A 1144 17.53 -30.24 -6.95
CA ASP A 1144 16.67 -29.77 -5.87
C ASP A 1144 15.52 -28.92 -6.44
N ILE A 1145 14.38 -28.98 -5.76
CA ILE A 1145 13.23 -28.10 -6.03
C ILE A 1145 12.98 -27.19 -4.84
N CYS A 1146 12.57 -25.95 -5.12
CA CYS A 1146 12.01 -25.08 -4.10
C CYS A 1146 10.66 -25.65 -3.66
N GLY A 1147 10.57 -26.08 -2.42
CA GLY A 1147 9.40 -26.77 -1.91
C GLY A 1147 9.24 -26.63 -0.40
N ILE A 1148 8.30 -27.40 0.16
CA ILE A 1148 8.03 -27.43 1.59
C ILE A 1148 8.28 -28.85 2.10
N SER A 1149 9.09 -28.99 3.14
CA SER A 1149 9.34 -30.25 3.83
C SER A 1149 9.37 -30.02 5.33
N ASN A 1150 8.76 -30.91 6.12
CA ASN A 1150 8.65 -30.76 7.58
C ASN A 1150 8.13 -29.37 8.02
N TYR A 1151 7.16 -28.82 7.27
CA TYR A 1151 6.55 -27.51 7.47
C TYR A 1151 7.49 -26.31 7.32
N THR A 1152 8.68 -26.48 6.77
CA THR A 1152 9.60 -25.39 6.42
C THR A 1152 9.78 -25.30 4.91
N ARG A 1153 10.02 -24.08 4.40
CA ARG A 1153 10.33 -23.85 2.99
C ARG A 1153 11.84 -23.90 2.78
N GLY A 1154 12.27 -24.48 1.66
CA GLY A 1154 13.68 -24.61 1.33
C GLY A 1154 13.93 -25.32 0.01
N CYS A 1155 15.20 -25.45 -0.34
CA CYS A 1155 15.65 -26.30 -1.44
C CYS A 1155 15.77 -27.74 -0.94
N TYR A 1156 14.92 -28.62 -1.46
CA TYR A 1156 14.93 -30.04 -1.12
C TYR A 1156 15.18 -30.87 -2.35
N ARG A 1157 15.89 -31.98 -2.18
CA ARG A 1157 16.17 -32.92 -3.27
C ARG A 1157 14.87 -33.37 -3.91
N SER A 1158 14.81 -33.25 -5.23
CA SER A 1158 13.74 -33.82 -6.04
C SER A 1158 13.77 -35.33 -5.87
N GLY A 1159 12.74 -35.86 -5.25
CA GLY A 1159 12.63 -37.28 -4.92
C GLY A 1159 11.18 -37.67 -4.73
N PRO A 1160 10.88 -38.97 -4.63
CA PRO A 1160 9.52 -39.44 -4.45
C PRO A 1160 8.87 -38.93 -3.15
N CYS A 1161 9.63 -38.41 -2.20
CA CYS A 1161 9.12 -37.78 -0.98
C CYS A 1161 8.91 -36.24 -1.07
N MET A 1162 9.05 -35.61 -2.24
CA MET A 1162 8.90 -34.15 -2.40
C MET A 1162 7.98 -33.76 -3.57
N PRO A 1163 6.78 -33.19 -3.31
CA PRO A 1163 6.14 -33.08 -1.99
C PRO A 1163 5.83 -34.45 -1.40
N SER A 1164 5.75 -34.55 -0.06
CA SER A 1164 5.50 -35.82 0.62
C SER A 1164 4.22 -36.50 0.09
N PRO A 1165 4.30 -37.71 -0.47
CA PRO A 1165 3.14 -38.48 -0.91
C PRO A 1165 2.36 -39.08 0.28
N CYS A 1166 2.93 -39.04 1.48
CA CYS A 1166 2.31 -39.58 2.69
C CYS A 1166 1.21 -38.67 3.21
N GLN A 1167 0.04 -39.23 3.43
CA GLN A 1167 -1.14 -38.58 3.98
C GLN A 1167 -1.18 -38.74 5.51
N ASN A 1168 -2.08 -38.03 6.18
CA ASN A 1168 -2.41 -38.24 7.60
C ASN A 1168 -1.20 -38.25 8.56
N ASP A 1169 -0.33 -37.26 8.42
CA ASP A 1169 0.94 -37.11 9.16
C ASP A 1169 1.91 -38.29 8.98
N GLY A 1170 1.78 -39.05 7.88
CA GLY A 1170 2.73 -40.10 7.54
C GLY A 1170 4.12 -39.52 7.23
N VAL A 1171 5.16 -40.16 7.76
CA VAL A 1171 6.55 -39.76 7.53
C VAL A 1171 7.06 -40.47 6.28
N CYS A 1172 7.45 -39.70 5.26
CA CYS A 1172 8.02 -40.27 4.04
C CYS A 1172 9.51 -40.58 4.23
N SER A 1173 9.91 -41.80 3.91
CA SER A 1173 11.31 -42.25 3.90
C SER A 1173 11.68 -42.82 2.54
N GLU A 1174 12.82 -42.40 2.00
CA GLU A 1174 13.33 -42.91 0.72
C GLU A 1174 14.22 -44.14 0.96
N THR A 1175 14.07 -45.18 0.14
CA THR A 1175 14.95 -46.35 0.13
C THR A 1175 15.64 -46.49 -1.23
N THR A 1176 16.97 -46.52 -1.23
CA THR A 1176 17.79 -46.70 -2.43
C THR A 1176 18.10 -48.17 -2.67
N ASN A 1177 17.66 -48.71 -3.81
CA ASN A 1177 18.21 -49.94 -4.39
C ASN A 1177 18.63 -49.63 -5.83
N ASP A 1178 19.79 -50.16 -6.24
CA ASP A 1178 20.76 -49.72 -7.26
C ASP A 1178 20.28 -49.31 -8.69
N THR A 1179 18.98 -49.18 -8.96
CA THR A 1179 18.44 -48.65 -10.24
C THR A 1179 17.09 -47.90 -10.15
N SER A 1180 16.46 -47.76 -8.96
CA SER A 1180 15.16 -47.06 -8.81
C SER A 1180 14.96 -46.43 -7.42
N LEU A 1181 14.53 -45.16 -7.37
CA LEU A 1181 14.15 -44.46 -6.13
C LEU A 1181 12.73 -44.88 -5.72
N TRP A 1182 12.60 -45.48 -4.54
CA TRP A 1182 11.30 -45.81 -3.93
C TRP A 1182 11.10 -45.04 -2.62
N PHE A 1183 9.84 -44.75 -2.30
CA PHE A 1183 9.45 -44.18 -1.01
C PHE A 1183 8.61 -45.18 -0.23
N SER A 1184 8.64 -45.04 1.10
CA SER A 1184 7.70 -45.69 2.01
C SER A 1184 7.18 -44.66 3.00
N CYS A 1185 5.90 -44.78 3.36
CA CYS A 1185 5.29 -43.94 4.39
C CYS A 1185 5.20 -44.69 5.71
N GLU A 1186 5.80 -44.13 6.75
CA GLU A 1186 5.57 -44.57 8.12
C GLU A 1186 4.31 -43.88 8.66
N CYS A 1187 3.25 -44.66 8.84
CA CYS A 1187 1.95 -44.13 9.21
C CYS A 1187 1.78 -43.99 10.72
N THR A 1188 1.04 -42.95 11.11
CA THR A 1188 0.59 -42.80 12.49
C THR A 1188 -0.34 -43.95 12.90
N ASP A 1189 -0.55 -44.15 14.20
CA ASP A 1189 -1.22 -45.34 14.76
C ASP A 1189 -2.64 -45.63 14.23
N LEU A 1190 -3.29 -44.63 13.62
CA LEU A 1190 -4.64 -44.74 13.05
C LEU A 1190 -4.65 -45.10 11.55
N TYR A 1191 -3.49 -45.08 10.89
CA TYR A 1191 -3.40 -45.22 9.44
C TYR A 1191 -2.40 -46.32 9.03
N THR A 1192 -2.60 -46.83 7.83
CA THR A 1192 -1.92 -47.92 7.15
C THR A 1192 -2.01 -47.69 5.64
N GLY A 1193 -1.49 -48.62 4.87
CA GLY A 1193 -1.41 -48.47 3.41
C GLY A 1193 -0.13 -47.76 2.96
N PRO A 1194 0.23 -47.89 1.68
CA PRO A 1194 1.50 -47.40 1.13
C PRO A 1194 1.77 -45.91 1.34
N ASN A 1195 0.73 -45.08 1.38
CA ASN A 1195 0.78 -43.64 1.54
C ASN A 1195 0.09 -43.15 2.83
N CYS A 1196 -0.19 -44.05 3.79
CA CYS A 1196 -1.00 -43.74 4.97
C CYS A 1196 -2.41 -43.25 4.65
N GLU A 1197 -2.94 -43.67 3.52
CA GLU A 1197 -4.26 -43.34 3.00
C GLU A 1197 -5.36 -44.24 3.56
N THR A 1198 -4.99 -45.41 4.09
CA THR A 1198 -5.93 -46.43 4.59
C THR A 1198 -5.97 -46.37 6.11
N GLU A 1199 -7.12 -46.55 6.75
CA GLU A 1199 -7.21 -46.54 8.22
C GLU A 1199 -6.89 -47.93 8.81
N ARG A 1200 -6.22 -47.97 9.98
CA ARG A 1200 -6.09 -49.21 10.77
C ARG A 1200 -7.42 -49.47 11.47
N ILE A 1201 -8.21 -50.40 10.93
CA ILE A 1201 -9.48 -50.87 11.50
C ILE A 1201 -9.23 -51.58 12.83
#